data_AF-A0A2V5Q005-F1
#
_entry.id   AF-A0A2V5Q005-F1
#
_cell.length_a   1.000
_cell.length_b   1.000
_cell.length_c   1.000
_cell.angle_alpha   90.00
_cell.angle_beta   90.00
_cell.angle_gamma   90.00
#
_symmetry.space_group_name_H-M   'P 1'
#
loop_
_entity.id
_entity.type
_entity.pdbx_description
1 polymer ?
#
loop_
_entity_poly.entity_id
_entity_poly.type
_entity_poly.pdbx_seq_one_letter_code
_entity_poly.pdbx_strand_id
1 'polypeptide(L)'
;MGKPTGFIEYLRELPLARSAIERIRDWNEFHFHMEEPKLREQAARCMDCGIPFCHTGTLLSGMASGCPIHNLIPEWNDLVYRGLWQEALERLHKTNNFPEFTGRVCPAPCEGSCVLGINAPPVTIKNLECAIIDRGWEEGWVVPQPPAVRTGKKVAVVGAGPAGLCAAAQLNRAGHTVTVFERDDRIGGLLMYGIPNMKLDKEAVVLRRIQQMEAEGITFVTNTTVGHPPLPLRGGEGRGEGAVSYYPPDKLLKDFDAVVLCTGATKARDLPIEGRNLKGIHLAMEFLTANTRSLLDRHRNGNFISAENKDVMVIGGGDTGTDCVGTAMRHNCRSLVQLEILPQPPPERAKDNPWPEWPKVYRLDYGQEEAAAKFGADPRVYLTTAKRFIGDDQGRVKEVLTVQIQWDRNDKGQFVPKEVPGSEELRPAQLVLLAMGFLGPEQPLLDSLGVERDARTNIKADFEKYAASLKGVFAAGDCRRGQSLVVWAFNEGRGAPSVLRRNWQGNGIVVSDVITEFNLRAHPTTDPTPIYRYRDGLYAADLLTAALAHLDLFTWLDEHPSDLSTICRSLGLHERPADVMLTCFAAMGLLETRGGAFHLTALAREHLVKSSPWNIEPYFASLKDRPVCRDILNVLRTGKPAAWGSLDDQQEWAKAMEQEAFADQFTAAMDSRGVFLAPAMAERLDCRQHHHLLDIAGGSGIYACAMLARHPHLRGTVLERAPVDRVTRRSLARRGFADRISVQVADMFADPFPPDCDLHLFSNVLHDWDVPRVQRLLAKSFHSLPPGGRVVVHGAHLDPSKTGPLPVAAYSVLLMTITEGRCYSEKEMHDLLTESGFIEVRCTPTAADRSVITARKSG
;
A
#
# COMPACT_ATOMS: atom_id res chain seq x y z
N MET A 1 -23.95 5.96 0.77
CA MET A 1 -24.64 4.69 0.47
C MET A 1 -25.58 4.95 -0.70
N GLY A 2 -25.47 4.15 -1.76
CA GLY A 2 -26.39 4.20 -2.90
C GLY A 2 -27.84 3.99 -2.45
N LYS A 3 -28.79 3.97 -3.39
CA LYS A 3 -30.19 3.70 -3.04
C LYS A 3 -30.31 2.29 -2.42
N PRO A 4 -30.76 2.12 -1.15
CA PRO A 4 -30.78 0.81 -0.50
C PRO A 4 -31.57 -0.27 -1.27
N THR A 5 -32.58 0.14 -2.04
CA THR A 5 -33.43 -0.71 -2.87
C THR A 5 -33.10 -0.65 -4.37
N GLY A 6 -32.06 0.09 -4.77
CA GLY A 6 -31.77 0.37 -6.18
C GLY A 6 -31.52 -0.88 -7.03
N PHE A 7 -30.95 -1.94 -6.46
CA PHE A 7 -30.74 -3.22 -7.15
C PHE A 7 -32.03 -4.02 -7.41
N ILE A 8 -33.12 -3.70 -6.70
CA ILE A 8 -34.45 -4.28 -6.89
C ILE A 8 -35.22 -3.48 -7.95
N GLU A 9 -35.06 -2.15 -7.93
CA GLU A 9 -35.84 -1.24 -8.76
C GLU A 9 -35.28 -1.06 -10.17
N TYR A 10 -33.96 -1.12 -10.34
CA TYR A 10 -33.30 -0.86 -11.62
C TYR A 10 -32.70 -2.13 -12.20
N LEU A 11 -33.05 -2.40 -13.47
CA LEU A 11 -32.45 -3.47 -14.25
C LEU A 11 -31.03 -3.10 -14.66
N ARG A 12 -30.19 -4.12 -14.89
CA ARG A 12 -28.84 -3.91 -15.42
C ARG A 12 -28.93 -3.44 -16.86
N GLU A 13 -28.38 -2.27 -17.15
CA GLU A 13 -28.24 -1.74 -18.50
C GLU A 13 -26.76 -1.50 -18.80
N LEU A 14 -26.31 -1.92 -19.99
CA LEU A 14 -24.98 -1.62 -20.50
C LEU A 14 -25.08 -0.52 -21.57
N PRO A 15 -23.97 0.21 -21.84
CA PRO A 15 -23.94 1.14 -22.96
C PRO A 15 -24.27 0.42 -24.25
N LEU A 16 -25.07 1.08 -25.10
CA LEU A 16 -25.35 0.56 -26.43
C LEU A 16 -24.05 0.52 -27.23
N ALA A 17 -23.88 -0.53 -28.02
CA ALA A 17 -22.82 -0.64 -28.99
C ALA A 17 -23.36 -0.31 -30.39
N ARG A 18 -22.50 0.25 -31.24
CA ARG A 18 -22.72 0.29 -32.69
C ARG A 18 -22.97 -1.12 -33.20
N SER A 19 -23.85 -1.27 -34.20
CA SER A 19 -24.17 -2.59 -34.74
C SER A 19 -22.90 -3.28 -35.25
N ALA A 20 -22.84 -4.60 -35.08
CA ALA A 20 -21.67 -5.39 -35.46
C ALA A 20 -21.30 -5.22 -36.94
N ILE A 21 -22.29 -5.12 -37.84
CA ILE A 21 -22.09 -4.95 -39.29
C ILE A 21 -21.61 -3.53 -39.67
N GLU A 22 -22.00 -2.51 -38.92
CA GLU A 22 -21.53 -1.14 -39.16
C GLU A 22 -20.12 -0.94 -38.60
N ARG A 23 -19.85 -1.42 -37.38
CA ARG A 23 -18.58 -1.16 -36.68
C ARG A 23 -17.36 -1.88 -37.27
N ILE A 24 -17.56 -2.91 -38.09
CA ILE A 24 -16.46 -3.56 -38.84
C ILE A 24 -15.94 -2.72 -40.01
N ARG A 25 -16.58 -1.58 -40.34
CA ARG A 25 -16.20 -0.74 -41.49
C ARG A 25 -15.17 0.34 -41.12
N ASP A 26 -14.89 0.53 -39.85
CA ASP A 26 -13.95 1.52 -39.35
C ASP A 26 -13.24 1.03 -38.07
N TRP A 27 -12.36 1.88 -37.55
CA TRP A 27 -11.51 1.58 -36.40
C TRP A 27 -11.90 2.36 -35.14
N ASN A 28 -13.06 3.03 -35.14
CA ASN A 28 -13.49 3.85 -34.01
C ASN A 28 -13.94 2.98 -32.82
N GLU A 29 -13.90 3.54 -31.62
CA GLU A 29 -14.55 2.91 -30.47
C GLU A 29 -16.04 2.66 -30.76
N PHE A 30 -16.54 1.51 -30.31
CA PHE A 30 -17.87 1.03 -30.70
C PHE A 30 -18.93 1.16 -29.61
N HIS A 31 -18.57 1.56 -28.40
CA HIS A 31 -19.54 1.84 -27.33
C HIS A 31 -19.95 3.31 -27.37
N PHE A 32 -21.24 3.58 -27.27
CA PHE A 32 -21.73 4.93 -27.04
C PHE A 32 -21.59 5.32 -25.57
N HIS A 33 -21.52 6.61 -25.29
CA HIS A 33 -21.69 7.09 -23.91
C HIS A 33 -23.14 6.86 -23.45
N MET A 34 -23.27 6.46 -22.19
CA MET A 34 -24.56 6.32 -21.53
C MET A 34 -24.94 7.66 -20.90
N GLU A 35 -26.20 8.05 -21.01
CA GLU A 35 -26.70 9.28 -20.40
C GLU A 35 -26.56 9.24 -18.87
N GLU A 36 -26.26 10.39 -18.27
CA GLU A 36 -26.04 10.51 -16.82
C GLU A 36 -27.18 9.91 -15.97
N PRO A 37 -28.47 10.15 -16.24
CA PRO A 37 -29.55 9.56 -15.43
C PRO A 37 -29.45 8.03 -15.34
N LYS A 38 -29.15 7.36 -16.45
CA LYS A 38 -28.97 5.90 -16.49
C LYS A 38 -27.71 5.46 -15.75
N LEU A 39 -26.61 6.20 -15.86
CA LEU A 39 -25.40 5.92 -15.10
C LEU A 39 -25.67 6.00 -13.59
N ARG A 40 -26.46 6.98 -13.14
CA ARG A 40 -26.88 7.11 -11.74
C ARG A 40 -27.76 5.96 -11.29
N GLU A 41 -28.68 5.49 -12.12
CA GLU A 41 -29.46 4.27 -11.86
C GLU A 41 -28.57 3.04 -11.75
N GLN A 42 -27.62 2.85 -12.66
CA GLN A 42 -26.69 1.72 -12.60
C GLN A 42 -25.79 1.77 -11.37
N ALA A 43 -25.33 2.95 -10.94
CA ALA A 43 -24.58 3.13 -9.72
C ALA A 43 -25.42 2.84 -8.46
N ALA A 44 -26.71 3.19 -8.49
CA ALA A 44 -27.67 2.91 -7.41
C ALA A 44 -27.90 1.40 -7.16
N ARG A 45 -27.56 0.54 -8.13
CA ARG A 45 -27.63 -0.93 -7.96
C ARG A 45 -26.55 -1.48 -7.02
N CYS A 46 -25.58 -0.66 -6.61
CA CYS A 46 -24.59 -1.07 -5.61
C CYS A 46 -25.24 -1.26 -4.24
N MET A 47 -25.06 -2.44 -3.64
CA MET A 47 -25.65 -2.80 -2.33
C MET A 47 -24.87 -2.27 -1.13
N ASP A 48 -23.77 -1.54 -1.34
CA ASP A 48 -22.87 -1.05 -0.28
C ASP A 48 -22.48 -2.14 0.73
N CYS A 49 -22.04 -3.30 0.21
CA CYS A 49 -21.84 -4.50 1.00
C CYS A 49 -20.82 -4.28 2.14
N GLY A 50 -21.11 -4.74 3.36
CA GLY A 50 -20.17 -4.64 4.49
C GLY A 50 -18.82 -5.32 4.23
N ILE A 51 -18.78 -6.37 3.40
CA ILE A 51 -17.56 -6.93 2.82
C ILE A 51 -17.67 -6.81 1.29
N PRO A 52 -17.09 -5.75 0.67
CA PRO A 52 -17.20 -5.55 -0.76
C PRO A 52 -16.31 -6.51 -1.57
N PHE A 53 -16.81 -7.69 -1.96
CA PHE A 53 -16.00 -8.63 -2.76
C PHE A 53 -15.49 -8.08 -4.10
N CYS A 54 -16.10 -6.99 -4.59
CA CYS A 54 -15.64 -6.28 -5.77
C CYS A 54 -14.24 -5.64 -5.59
N HIS A 55 -13.77 -5.37 -4.36
CA HIS A 55 -12.46 -4.77 -4.07
C HIS A 55 -11.42 -5.75 -3.50
N THR A 56 -11.76 -7.03 -3.33
CA THR A 56 -10.90 -8.00 -2.61
C THR A 56 -9.52 -8.16 -3.24
N GLY A 57 -9.43 -8.20 -4.56
CA GLY A 57 -8.15 -8.18 -5.30
C GLY A 57 -7.25 -9.39 -5.06
N THR A 58 -7.79 -10.52 -4.61
CA THR A 58 -7.03 -11.75 -4.34
C THR A 58 -7.14 -12.75 -5.50
N LEU A 59 -6.27 -13.76 -5.49
CA LEU A 59 -6.38 -14.89 -6.40
C LEU A 59 -7.17 -16.01 -5.73
N LEU A 60 -8.27 -16.43 -6.36
CA LEU A 60 -9.03 -17.62 -6.00
C LEU A 60 -8.97 -18.60 -7.18
N SER A 61 -8.56 -19.83 -6.91
CA SER A 61 -8.40 -20.88 -7.93
C SER A 61 -7.57 -20.44 -9.14
N GLY A 62 -6.53 -19.63 -8.88
CA GLY A 62 -5.59 -19.13 -9.89
C GLY A 62 -6.05 -17.90 -10.67
N MET A 63 -7.26 -17.39 -10.43
CA MET A 63 -7.85 -16.25 -11.14
C MET A 63 -8.18 -15.10 -10.19
N ALA A 64 -8.24 -13.86 -10.70
CA ALA A 64 -8.57 -12.70 -9.88
C ALA A 64 -10.03 -12.71 -9.41
N SER A 65 -10.23 -12.51 -8.11
CA SER A 65 -11.51 -12.21 -7.48
C SER A 65 -11.50 -10.78 -6.94
N GLY A 66 -12.40 -9.94 -7.44
CA GLY A 66 -12.36 -8.50 -7.17
C GLY A 66 -11.28 -7.76 -7.95
N CYS A 67 -11.21 -6.45 -7.75
CA CYS A 67 -10.29 -5.57 -8.43
C CYS A 67 -8.86 -5.70 -7.87
N PRO A 68 -7.84 -6.08 -8.68
CA PRO A 68 -6.47 -6.27 -8.19
C PRO A 68 -5.77 -5.02 -7.63
N ILE A 69 -6.27 -3.83 -7.91
CA ILE A 69 -5.77 -2.57 -7.32
C ILE A 69 -6.59 -2.13 -6.10
N HIS A 70 -7.47 -3.01 -5.60
CA HIS A 70 -8.36 -2.72 -4.46
C HIS A 70 -9.16 -1.44 -4.63
N ASN A 71 -9.70 -1.24 -5.84
CA ASN A 71 -10.42 -0.02 -6.17
C ASN A 71 -11.64 0.17 -5.26
N LEU A 72 -11.91 1.42 -4.89
CA LEU A 72 -12.87 1.82 -3.85
C LEU A 72 -14.29 1.91 -4.43
N ILE A 73 -14.72 0.80 -5.03
CA ILE A 73 -15.88 0.70 -5.91
C ILE A 73 -17.20 1.17 -5.26
N PRO A 74 -17.56 0.73 -4.04
CA PRO A 74 -18.79 1.20 -3.42
C PRO A 74 -18.82 2.71 -3.23
N GLU A 75 -17.66 3.31 -2.95
CA GLU A 75 -17.56 4.74 -2.64
C GLU A 75 -17.78 5.61 -3.86
N TRP A 76 -17.09 5.35 -4.97
CA TRP A 76 -17.31 6.14 -6.18
C TRP A 76 -18.65 5.80 -6.86
N ASN A 77 -19.22 4.60 -6.66
CA ASN A 77 -20.61 4.32 -7.07
C ASN A 77 -21.60 5.21 -6.31
N ASP A 78 -21.43 5.35 -4.99
CA ASP A 78 -22.26 6.23 -4.18
C ASP A 78 -22.16 7.70 -4.66
N LEU A 79 -20.94 8.16 -4.92
CA LEU A 79 -20.69 9.51 -5.40
C LEU A 79 -21.34 9.74 -6.78
N VAL A 80 -21.21 8.80 -7.72
CA VAL A 80 -21.92 8.86 -9.01
C VAL A 80 -23.43 8.91 -8.82
N TYR A 81 -24.01 8.03 -7.99
CA TYR A 81 -25.45 8.03 -7.71
C TYR A 81 -25.94 9.40 -7.20
N ARG A 82 -25.14 10.06 -6.36
CA ARG A 82 -25.42 11.39 -5.81
C ARG A 82 -25.15 12.55 -6.77
N GLY A 83 -24.57 12.29 -7.94
CA GLY A 83 -24.16 13.30 -8.92
C GLY A 83 -22.86 14.03 -8.58
N LEU A 84 -22.05 13.48 -7.66
CA LEU A 84 -20.77 14.04 -7.20
C LEU A 84 -19.61 13.49 -8.03
N TRP A 85 -19.58 13.86 -9.31
CA TRP A 85 -18.70 13.26 -10.32
C TRP A 85 -17.22 13.60 -10.14
N GLN A 86 -16.90 14.83 -9.71
CA GLN A 86 -15.52 15.24 -9.48
C GLN A 86 -14.92 14.49 -8.28
N GLU A 87 -15.70 14.34 -7.21
CA GLU A 87 -15.31 13.56 -6.03
C GLU A 87 -15.20 12.06 -6.37
N ALA A 88 -16.08 11.54 -7.23
CA ALA A 88 -15.99 10.17 -7.73
C ALA A 88 -14.66 9.95 -8.49
N LEU A 89 -14.25 10.91 -9.32
CA LEU A 89 -12.98 10.90 -10.03
C LEU A 89 -11.78 10.94 -9.07
N GLU A 90 -11.79 11.86 -8.09
CA GLU A 90 -10.75 11.94 -7.07
C GLU A 90 -10.62 10.62 -6.30
N ARG A 91 -11.76 10.01 -5.95
CA ARG A 91 -11.79 8.74 -5.22
C ARG A 91 -11.28 7.58 -6.08
N LEU A 92 -11.67 7.52 -7.34
CA LEU A 92 -11.19 6.54 -8.33
C LEU A 92 -9.67 6.62 -8.50
N HIS A 93 -9.12 7.83 -8.60
CA HIS A 93 -7.68 8.06 -8.74
C HIS A 93 -6.84 7.70 -7.52
N LYS A 94 -7.45 7.50 -6.34
CA LYS A 94 -6.72 7.04 -5.15
C LYS A 94 -6.05 5.69 -5.37
N THR A 95 -6.67 4.81 -6.15
CA THR A 95 -6.17 3.44 -6.39
C THR A 95 -5.80 3.18 -7.84
N ASN A 96 -6.42 3.87 -8.79
CA ASN A 96 -6.16 3.68 -10.22
C ASN A 96 -5.48 4.89 -10.86
N ASN A 97 -4.30 4.68 -11.45
CA ASN A 97 -3.60 5.72 -12.19
C ASN A 97 -4.33 6.11 -13.48
N PHE A 98 -4.84 5.12 -14.21
CA PHE A 98 -5.36 5.31 -15.57
C PHE A 98 -6.68 4.54 -15.77
N PRO A 99 -7.79 5.02 -15.15
CA PRO A 99 -9.08 4.37 -15.27
C PRO A 99 -9.60 4.32 -16.72
N GLU A 100 -9.13 5.20 -17.60
CA GLU A 100 -9.50 5.19 -19.02
C GLU A 100 -9.04 3.92 -19.74
N PHE A 101 -7.98 3.28 -19.25
CA PHE A 101 -7.48 2.02 -19.80
C PHE A 101 -8.26 0.84 -19.23
N THR A 102 -8.39 0.74 -17.90
CA THR A 102 -9.13 -0.37 -17.27
C THR A 102 -10.62 -0.35 -17.59
N GLY A 103 -11.25 0.83 -17.61
CA GLY A 103 -12.66 1.01 -17.99
C GLY A 103 -12.97 0.50 -19.40
N ARG A 104 -11.98 0.43 -20.29
CA ARG A 104 -12.13 -0.07 -21.67
C ARG A 104 -11.71 -1.53 -21.82
N VAL A 105 -10.55 -1.91 -21.28
CA VAL A 105 -9.90 -3.19 -21.64
C VAL A 105 -9.91 -4.24 -20.53
N CYS A 106 -10.20 -3.85 -19.28
CA CYS A 106 -10.27 -4.82 -18.19
C CYS A 106 -11.44 -5.80 -18.42
N PRO A 107 -11.28 -7.09 -18.11
CA PRO A 107 -12.38 -8.05 -18.20
C PRO A 107 -13.30 -7.99 -16.96
N ALA A 108 -13.11 -6.99 -16.08
CA ALA A 108 -13.94 -6.67 -14.93
C ALA A 108 -14.09 -7.80 -13.88
N PRO A 109 -12.99 -8.29 -13.26
CA PRO A 109 -13.07 -9.28 -12.17
C PRO A 109 -13.90 -8.79 -10.98
N CYS A 110 -13.99 -7.48 -10.78
CA CYS A 110 -14.86 -6.82 -9.82
C CYS A 110 -16.36 -7.06 -10.07
N GLU A 111 -16.80 -7.18 -11.33
CA GLU A 111 -18.18 -7.55 -11.64
C GLU A 111 -18.40 -9.05 -11.41
N GLY A 112 -17.40 -9.88 -11.72
CA GLY A 112 -17.44 -11.33 -11.48
C GLY A 112 -17.55 -11.73 -10.00
N SER A 113 -17.00 -10.91 -9.10
CA SER A 113 -17.07 -11.10 -7.64
C SER A 113 -18.10 -10.20 -6.95
N CYS A 114 -18.89 -9.43 -7.69
CA CYS A 114 -19.93 -8.59 -7.10
C CYS A 114 -20.94 -9.47 -6.33
N VAL A 115 -21.28 -9.10 -5.09
CA VAL A 115 -22.23 -9.86 -4.26
C VAL A 115 -23.62 -9.92 -4.89
N LEU A 116 -24.03 -8.86 -5.61
CA LEU A 116 -25.30 -8.87 -6.35
C LEU A 116 -25.33 -10.00 -7.38
N GLY A 117 -24.16 -10.30 -7.97
CA GLY A 117 -23.92 -11.37 -8.94
C GLY A 117 -24.26 -12.78 -8.47
N ILE A 118 -24.58 -12.99 -7.18
CA ILE A 118 -25.07 -14.27 -6.65
C ILE A 118 -26.52 -14.52 -7.12
N ASN A 119 -27.37 -13.49 -7.09
CA ASN A 119 -28.82 -13.64 -7.30
C ASN A 119 -29.36 -12.82 -8.48
N ALA A 120 -28.62 -11.82 -8.96
CA ALA A 120 -29.02 -10.93 -10.03
C ALA A 120 -27.78 -10.45 -10.83
N PRO A 121 -27.94 -9.86 -12.02
CA PRO A 121 -26.80 -9.36 -12.79
C PRO A 121 -25.97 -8.33 -11.98
N PRO A 122 -24.63 -8.34 -12.06
CA PRO A 122 -23.78 -7.49 -11.23
C PRO A 122 -23.93 -6.00 -11.58
N VAL A 123 -23.42 -5.13 -10.70
CA VAL A 123 -23.29 -3.69 -10.96
C VAL A 123 -22.36 -3.48 -12.17
N THR A 124 -22.63 -2.49 -13.02
CA THR A 124 -21.81 -2.18 -14.21
C THR A 124 -20.57 -1.36 -13.85
N ILE A 125 -19.73 -1.92 -12.98
CA ILE A 125 -18.55 -1.27 -12.38
C ILE A 125 -17.60 -0.77 -13.47
N LYS A 126 -17.34 -1.57 -14.50
CA LYS A 126 -16.43 -1.18 -15.60
C LYS A 126 -16.96 0.02 -16.39
N ASN A 127 -18.27 0.04 -16.66
CA ASN A 127 -18.92 1.14 -17.36
C ASN A 127 -18.84 2.44 -16.53
N LEU A 128 -19.14 2.36 -15.24
CA LEU A 128 -19.10 3.51 -14.34
C LEU A 128 -17.67 4.04 -14.19
N GLU A 129 -16.66 3.17 -14.07
CA GLU A 129 -15.25 3.55 -14.09
C GLU A 129 -14.89 4.34 -15.37
N CYS A 130 -15.32 3.85 -16.54
CA CYS A 130 -15.08 4.52 -17.82
C CYS A 130 -15.80 5.87 -17.91
N ALA A 131 -17.05 5.95 -17.45
CA ALA A 131 -17.83 7.18 -17.47
C ALA A 131 -17.25 8.27 -16.56
N ILE A 132 -16.78 7.90 -15.35
CA ILE A 132 -16.15 8.84 -14.41
C ILE A 132 -14.92 9.49 -15.04
N ILE A 133 -14.02 8.70 -15.64
CA ILE A 133 -12.78 9.22 -16.21
C ILE A 133 -13.01 9.99 -17.50
N ASP A 134 -13.91 9.53 -18.38
CA ASP A 134 -14.23 10.25 -19.62
C ASP A 134 -14.82 11.63 -19.31
N ARG A 135 -15.78 11.70 -18.37
CA ARG A 135 -16.30 12.98 -17.87
C ARG A 135 -15.20 13.85 -17.25
N GLY A 136 -14.29 13.26 -16.49
CA GLY A 136 -13.15 13.98 -15.91
C GLY A 136 -12.26 14.66 -16.96
N TRP A 137 -12.11 14.06 -18.13
CA TRP A 137 -11.40 14.67 -19.26
C TRP A 137 -12.23 15.74 -19.96
N GLU A 138 -13.53 15.48 -20.19
CA GLU A 138 -14.46 16.42 -20.84
C GLU A 138 -14.63 17.72 -20.04
N GLU A 139 -14.71 17.62 -18.71
CA GLU A 139 -14.86 18.74 -17.79
C GLU A 139 -13.52 19.44 -17.47
N GLY A 140 -12.40 18.91 -17.97
CA GLY A 140 -11.07 19.48 -17.74
C GLY A 140 -10.51 19.27 -16.32
N TRP A 141 -10.98 18.27 -15.58
CA TRP A 141 -10.50 17.95 -14.22
C TRP A 141 -9.21 17.11 -14.22
N VAL A 142 -8.96 16.35 -15.29
CA VAL A 142 -7.72 15.60 -15.45
C VAL A 142 -6.63 16.52 -16.03
N VAL A 143 -5.92 17.20 -15.15
CA VAL A 143 -4.83 18.14 -15.50
C VAL A 143 -3.45 17.58 -15.13
N PRO A 144 -2.35 18.09 -15.72
CA PRO A 144 -1.00 17.79 -15.26
C PRO A 144 -0.80 18.16 -13.78
N GLN A 145 -0.26 17.23 -12.99
CA GLN A 145 0.11 17.42 -11.58
C GLN A 145 1.63 17.23 -11.37
N PRO A 146 2.50 18.15 -11.86
CA PRO A 146 3.92 18.07 -11.61
C PRO A 146 4.23 18.18 -10.10
N PRO A 147 5.27 17.51 -9.59
CA PRO A 147 5.62 17.60 -8.17
C PRO A 147 6.07 19.01 -7.80
N ALA A 148 5.64 19.49 -6.64
CA ALA A 148 6.03 20.81 -6.13
C ALA A 148 7.53 20.91 -5.81
N VAL A 149 8.16 19.80 -5.41
CA VAL A 149 9.58 19.73 -5.06
C VAL A 149 10.22 18.51 -5.72
N ARG A 150 11.41 18.69 -6.30
CA ARG A 150 12.20 17.60 -6.85
C ARG A 150 13.17 17.06 -5.80
N THR A 151 13.26 15.74 -5.65
CA THR A 151 14.13 15.11 -4.65
C THR A 151 15.61 15.07 -5.06
N GLY A 152 15.94 15.50 -6.28
CA GLY A 152 17.27 15.34 -6.89
C GLY A 152 17.62 13.90 -7.33
N LYS A 153 16.74 12.92 -7.09
CA LYS A 153 16.95 11.52 -7.50
C LYS A 153 16.49 11.28 -8.93
N LYS A 154 17.25 10.47 -9.67
CA LYS A 154 16.96 10.08 -11.05
C LYS A 154 16.57 8.61 -11.10
N VAL A 155 15.44 8.29 -11.73
CA VAL A 155 14.96 6.91 -11.92
C VAL A 155 14.77 6.62 -13.39
N ALA A 156 15.32 5.51 -13.86
CA ALA A 156 15.01 4.97 -15.18
C ALA A 156 13.88 3.95 -15.09
N VAL A 157 12.92 4.03 -16.01
CA VAL A 157 11.90 3.00 -16.23
C VAL A 157 12.13 2.39 -17.60
N VAL A 158 12.29 1.07 -17.69
CA VAL A 158 12.59 0.37 -18.95
C VAL A 158 11.35 -0.34 -19.44
N GLY A 159 10.79 0.15 -20.56
CA GLY A 159 9.52 -0.27 -21.14
C GLY A 159 8.38 0.66 -20.77
N ALA A 160 7.66 1.16 -21.76
CA ALA A 160 6.60 2.15 -21.59
C ALA A 160 5.19 1.55 -21.76
N GLY A 161 5.04 0.28 -21.37
CA GLY A 161 3.73 -0.36 -21.22
C GLY A 161 2.99 0.07 -19.95
N PRO A 162 1.83 -0.52 -19.65
CA PRO A 162 0.98 -0.11 -18.52
C PRO A 162 1.72 -0.05 -17.17
N ALA A 163 2.56 -1.04 -16.85
CA ALA A 163 3.36 -1.05 -15.63
C ALA A 163 4.37 0.10 -15.59
N GLY A 164 5.07 0.35 -16.69
CA GLY A 164 6.08 1.41 -16.79
C GLY A 164 5.49 2.80 -16.71
N LEU A 165 4.37 3.05 -17.41
CA LEU A 165 3.62 4.30 -17.30
C LEU A 165 3.15 4.54 -15.86
N CYS A 166 2.65 3.50 -15.21
CA CYS A 166 2.16 3.59 -13.84
C CYS A 166 3.31 3.87 -12.86
N ALA A 167 4.44 3.17 -13.02
CA ALA A 167 5.63 3.39 -12.22
C ALA A 167 6.18 4.81 -12.40
N ALA A 168 6.26 5.29 -13.65
CA ALA A 168 6.74 6.62 -13.97
C ALA A 168 5.87 7.71 -13.34
N ALA A 169 4.54 7.59 -13.43
CA ALA A 169 3.61 8.52 -12.81
C ALA A 169 3.78 8.57 -11.28
N GLN A 170 3.89 7.41 -10.62
CA GLN A 170 4.06 7.33 -9.16
C GLN A 170 5.40 7.94 -8.71
N LEU A 171 6.49 7.63 -9.40
CA LEU A 171 7.82 8.14 -9.09
C LEU A 171 7.93 9.66 -9.35
N ASN A 172 7.33 10.14 -10.44
CA ASN A 172 7.31 11.57 -10.77
C ASN A 172 6.52 12.36 -9.72
N ARG A 173 5.34 11.88 -9.32
CA ARG A 173 4.54 12.49 -8.24
C ARG A 173 5.25 12.50 -6.89
N ALA A 174 6.09 11.49 -6.63
CA ALA A 174 6.96 11.47 -5.45
C ALA A 174 8.16 12.44 -5.51
N GLY A 175 8.27 13.24 -6.58
CA GLY A 175 9.32 14.25 -6.75
C GLY A 175 10.59 13.76 -7.45
N HIS A 176 10.66 12.50 -7.89
CA HIS A 176 11.83 12.00 -8.61
C HIS A 176 11.86 12.51 -10.06
N THR A 177 13.05 12.59 -10.64
CA THR A 177 13.22 12.86 -12.08
C THR A 177 13.17 11.52 -12.81
N VAL A 178 12.19 11.34 -13.69
CA VAL A 178 11.92 10.04 -14.33
C VAL A 178 12.20 10.09 -15.82
N THR A 179 12.98 9.12 -16.30
CA THR A 179 13.19 8.86 -17.73
C THR A 179 12.68 7.47 -18.08
N VAL A 180 11.78 7.39 -19.06
CA VAL A 180 11.22 6.13 -19.55
C VAL A 180 11.86 5.80 -20.90
N PHE A 181 12.51 4.64 -20.99
CA PHE A 181 13.11 4.13 -22.21
C PHE A 181 12.16 3.16 -22.90
N GLU A 182 11.81 3.43 -24.15
CA GLU A 182 10.95 2.60 -24.99
C GLU A 182 11.68 2.23 -26.28
N ARG A 183 11.65 0.93 -26.62
CA ARG A 183 12.31 0.41 -27.82
C ARG A 183 11.54 0.73 -29.09
N ASP A 184 10.23 0.84 -28.98
CA ASP A 184 9.36 1.16 -30.10
C ASP A 184 9.29 2.69 -30.31
N ASP A 185 8.75 3.09 -31.46
CA ASP A 185 8.63 4.48 -31.90
C ASP A 185 7.56 5.27 -31.15
N ARG A 186 6.65 4.58 -30.44
CA ARG A 186 5.52 5.15 -29.71
C ARG A 186 5.37 4.53 -28.33
N ILE A 187 4.94 5.34 -27.37
CA ILE A 187 4.73 4.98 -25.97
C ILE A 187 3.40 4.24 -25.78
N GLY A 188 3.36 3.28 -24.84
CA GLY A 188 2.14 2.58 -24.43
C GLY A 188 2.23 1.05 -24.42
N GLY A 189 3.30 0.47 -24.97
CA GLY A 189 3.47 -0.98 -25.05
C GLY A 189 2.27 -1.66 -25.72
N LEU A 190 1.67 -2.66 -25.09
CA LEU A 190 0.47 -3.33 -25.63
C LEU A 190 -0.78 -2.43 -25.68
N LEU A 191 -0.87 -1.34 -24.89
CA LEU A 191 -1.95 -0.37 -25.03
C LEU A 191 -1.89 0.33 -26.40
N MET A 192 -0.68 0.51 -26.92
CA MET A 192 -0.39 1.13 -28.21
C MET A 192 -0.38 0.12 -29.36
N TYR A 193 0.35 -0.99 -29.23
CA TYR A 193 0.62 -1.91 -30.35
C TYR A 193 0.05 -3.33 -30.22
N GLY A 194 -0.69 -3.62 -29.14
CA GLY A 194 -1.35 -4.90 -28.94
C GLY A 194 -2.86 -4.80 -29.10
N ILE A 195 -3.49 -4.04 -28.21
CA ILE A 195 -4.93 -3.84 -28.19
C ILE A 195 -5.32 -2.97 -29.39
N PRO A 196 -6.21 -3.41 -30.29
CA PRO A 196 -6.59 -2.65 -31.47
C PRO A 196 -7.30 -1.31 -31.17
N ASN A 197 -7.35 -0.40 -32.16
CA ASN A 197 -7.91 0.94 -31.98
C ASN A 197 -9.40 0.93 -31.61
N MET A 198 -10.20 0.03 -32.19
CA MET A 198 -11.64 -0.04 -31.92
C MET A 198 -11.98 -0.45 -30.47
N LYS A 199 -11.04 -1.07 -29.75
CA LYS A 199 -11.20 -1.48 -28.34
C LYS A 199 -10.62 -0.44 -27.37
N LEU A 200 -9.61 0.31 -27.81
CA LEU A 200 -8.96 1.36 -27.04
C LEU A 200 -8.39 2.38 -28.02
N ASP A 201 -8.99 3.57 -28.08
CA ASP A 201 -8.54 4.59 -29.03
C ASP A 201 -7.12 5.06 -28.73
N LYS A 202 -6.28 5.08 -29.77
CA LYS A 202 -4.86 5.39 -29.60
C LYS A 202 -4.61 6.88 -29.46
N GLU A 203 -5.35 7.73 -30.18
CA GLU A 203 -5.15 9.17 -30.18
C GLU A 203 -5.90 9.83 -29.01
N ALA A 204 -7.20 9.61 -28.93
CA ALA A 204 -8.10 10.27 -27.97
C ALA A 204 -7.89 9.78 -26.52
N VAL A 205 -7.39 8.57 -26.32
CA VAL A 205 -7.23 7.98 -24.98
C VAL A 205 -5.76 7.78 -24.61
N VAL A 206 -5.01 6.99 -25.40
CA VAL A 206 -3.62 6.64 -25.04
C VAL A 206 -2.67 7.83 -25.17
N LEU A 207 -2.61 8.49 -26.33
CA LEU A 207 -1.72 9.63 -26.56
C LEU A 207 -2.07 10.82 -25.68
N ARG A 208 -3.36 11.12 -25.48
CA ARG A 208 -3.82 12.17 -24.54
C ARG A 208 -3.24 11.99 -23.14
N ARG A 209 -3.25 10.76 -22.61
CA ARG A 209 -2.66 10.47 -21.29
C ARG A 209 -1.14 10.64 -21.29
N ILE A 210 -0.46 10.20 -22.35
CA ILE A 210 1.00 10.33 -22.46
C ILE A 210 1.41 11.81 -22.47
N GLN A 211 0.70 12.65 -23.24
CA GLN A 211 0.93 14.10 -23.27
C GLN A 211 0.73 14.75 -21.90
N GLN A 212 -0.29 14.32 -21.15
CA GLN A 212 -0.50 14.77 -19.77
C GLN A 212 0.67 14.40 -18.86
N MET A 213 1.22 13.17 -18.99
CA MET A 213 2.39 12.73 -18.24
C MET A 213 3.68 13.47 -18.64
N GLU A 214 3.86 13.79 -19.93
CA GLU A 214 4.95 14.65 -20.41
C GLU A 214 4.86 16.04 -19.80
N ALA A 215 3.66 16.62 -19.74
CA ALA A 215 3.41 17.90 -19.10
C ALA A 215 3.64 17.86 -17.56
N GLU A 216 3.57 16.69 -16.91
CA GLU A 216 3.99 16.51 -15.51
C GLU A 216 5.53 16.46 -15.33
N GLY A 217 6.28 16.44 -16.44
CA GLY A 217 7.74 16.45 -16.46
C GLY A 217 8.41 15.08 -16.60
N ILE A 218 7.67 14.04 -17.02
CA ILE A 218 8.26 12.73 -17.35
C ILE A 218 8.93 12.80 -18.72
N THR A 219 10.17 12.32 -18.83
CA THR A 219 10.89 12.25 -20.11
C THR A 219 10.71 10.88 -20.75
N PHE A 220 10.18 10.84 -21.98
CA PHE A 220 10.11 9.62 -22.78
C PHE A 220 11.21 9.59 -23.84
N VAL A 221 11.92 8.47 -23.93
CA VAL A 221 12.98 8.24 -24.91
C VAL A 221 12.61 7.00 -25.73
N THR A 222 12.03 7.22 -26.91
CA THR A 222 11.60 6.17 -27.84
C THR A 222 12.76 5.68 -28.71
N ASN A 223 12.51 4.64 -29.51
CA ASN A 223 13.50 4.02 -30.39
C ASN A 223 14.81 3.63 -29.67
N THR A 224 14.73 3.35 -28.37
CA THR A 224 15.90 3.12 -27.51
C THR A 224 15.76 1.80 -26.77
N THR A 225 16.64 0.86 -27.10
CA THR A 225 16.69 -0.44 -26.43
C THR A 225 17.78 -0.43 -25.37
N VAL A 226 17.46 -0.82 -24.15
CA VAL A 226 18.47 -1.07 -23.10
C VAL A 226 19.13 -2.43 -23.35
N GLY A 227 20.46 -2.51 -23.26
CA GLY A 227 21.24 -3.75 -23.44
C GLY A 227 22.32 -3.64 -24.51
N HIS A 228 23.04 -4.73 -24.77
CA HIS A 228 24.12 -4.78 -25.77
C HIS A 228 23.63 -5.32 -27.12
N PRO A 229 24.02 -4.72 -28.25
CA PRO A 229 23.75 -5.30 -29.56
C PRO A 229 24.49 -6.65 -29.74
N PRO A 230 23.94 -7.57 -30.54
CA PRO A 230 22.64 -7.49 -31.23
C PRO A 230 21.48 -7.91 -30.31
N LEU A 231 20.47 -7.04 -30.18
CA LEU A 231 19.18 -7.43 -29.60
C LEU A 231 18.17 -7.58 -30.75
N PRO A 232 17.40 -8.68 -30.81
CA PRO A 232 16.39 -8.85 -31.84
C PRO A 232 15.35 -7.74 -31.74
N LEU A 233 15.23 -6.97 -32.81
CA LEU A 233 14.16 -5.98 -32.95
C LEU A 233 12.86 -6.72 -33.26
N ARG A 234 11.76 -6.42 -32.55
CA ARG A 234 10.44 -6.94 -32.93
C ARG A 234 10.14 -6.54 -34.37
N GLY A 235 9.86 -7.53 -35.24
CA GLY A 235 9.40 -7.32 -36.61
C GLY A 235 10.18 -7.99 -37.76
N GLY A 236 11.15 -8.86 -37.50
CA GLY A 236 11.84 -9.61 -38.55
C GLY A 236 12.93 -8.81 -39.30
N GLU A 237 13.78 -9.54 -40.02
CA GLU A 237 14.84 -9.01 -40.87
C GLU A 237 14.23 -8.10 -41.95
N GLY A 238 14.37 -6.78 -41.78
CA GLY A 238 13.81 -5.83 -42.74
C GLY A 238 13.35 -4.49 -42.17
N ARG A 239 13.93 -4.00 -41.06
CA ARG A 239 13.76 -2.58 -40.72
C ARG A 239 14.45 -1.75 -41.80
N GLY A 240 13.65 -1.10 -42.65
CA GLY A 240 14.05 0.13 -43.29
C GLY A 240 14.35 1.18 -42.22
N GLU A 241 15.60 1.60 -42.15
CA GLU A 241 16.02 3.00 -41.90
C GLU A 241 15.44 3.73 -40.67
N GLY A 242 15.33 3.06 -39.53
CA GLY A 242 15.23 3.71 -38.22
C GLY A 242 16.35 3.23 -37.30
N ALA A 243 17.34 4.07 -37.02
CA ALA A 243 18.45 3.74 -36.14
C ALA A 243 17.94 3.56 -34.70
N VAL A 244 17.74 2.31 -34.26
CA VAL A 244 17.50 2.01 -32.85
C VAL A 244 18.76 2.33 -32.08
N SER A 245 18.63 3.22 -31.10
CA SER A 245 19.72 3.54 -30.19
C SER A 245 19.82 2.48 -29.10
N TYR A 246 21.04 2.15 -28.70
CA TYR A 246 21.29 1.24 -27.58
C TYR A 246 21.70 2.05 -26.35
N TYR A 247 21.06 1.79 -25.21
CA TYR A 247 21.48 2.31 -23.91
C TYR A 247 22.20 1.21 -23.13
N PRO A 248 23.53 1.29 -22.94
CA PRO A 248 24.29 0.24 -22.28
C PRO A 248 23.83 0.00 -20.83
N PRO A 249 23.72 -1.25 -20.35
CA PRO A 249 23.35 -1.58 -18.97
C PRO A 249 24.21 -0.87 -17.92
N ASP A 250 25.53 -0.88 -18.08
CA ASP A 250 26.46 -0.24 -17.13
C ASP A 250 26.24 1.27 -17.05
N LYS A 251 25.95 1.89 -18.20
CA LYS A 251 25.62 3.31 -18.26
C LYS A 251 24.28 3.58 -17.57
N LEU A 252 23.28 2.71 -17.75
CA LEU A 252 21.97 2.84 -17.10
C LEU A 252 22.10 2.82 -15.58
N LEU A 253 22.88 1.88 -15.04
CA LEU A 253 23.10 1.75 -13.60
C LEU A 253 23.95 2.89 -13.02
N LYS A 254 24.75 3.56 -13.84
CA LYS A 254 25.58 4.70 -13.44
C LYS A 254 24.82 6.03 -13.48
N ASP A 255 23.99 6.24 -14.50
CA ASP A 255 23.32 7.52 -14.74
C ASP A 255 22.06 7.74 -13.88
N PHE A 256 21.52 6.66 -13.31
CA PHE A 256 20.30 6.67 -12.52
C PHE A 256 20.52 6.07 -11.13
N ASP A 257 19.87 6.65 -10.12
CA ASP A 257 19.92 6.15 -8.74
C ASP A 257 19.18 4.82 -8.58
N ALA A 258 18.20 4.53 -9.46
CA ALA A 258 17.46 3.28 -9.50
C ALA A 258 16.87 3.00 -10.89
N VAL A 259 16.54 1.73 -11.14
CA VAL A 259 15.95 1.25 -12.39
C VAL A 259 14.72 0.39 -12.09
N VAL A 260 13.62 0.61 -12.80
CA VAL A 260 12.43 -0.25 -12.77
C VAL A 260 12.24 -0.90 -14.14
N LEU A 261 12.33 -2.23 -14.19
CA LEU A 261 12.14 -3.04 -15.38
C LEU A 261 10.65 -3.35 -15.57
N CYS A 262 10.10 -2.91 -16.69
CA CYS A 262 8.68 -3.03 -17.07
C CYS A 262 8.53 -3.50 -18.53
N THR A 263 9.41 -4.40 -18.99
CA THR A 263 9.53 -4.80 -20.40
C THR A 263 8.45 -5.76 -20.90
N GLY A 264 7.58 -6.23 -20.01
CA GLY A 264 6.51 -7.18 -20.30
C GLY A 264 6.99 -8.60 -20.64
N ALA A 265 6.03 -9.49 -20.95
CA ALA A 265 6.29 -10.87 -21.38
C ALA A 265 6.19 -10.96 -22.91
N THR A 266 7.24 -10.54 -23.62
CA THR A 266 7.17 -10.32 -25.08
C THR A 266 7.45 -11.55 -25.93
N LYS A 267 7.95 -12.66 -25.34
CA LYS A 267 8.23 -13.92 -26.04
C LYS A 267 6.93 -14.69 -26.28
N ALA A 268 6.41 -14.62 -27.51
CA ALA A 268 5.22 -15.36 -27.90
C ALA A 268 5.46 -16.88 -27.88
N ARG A 269 4.40 -17.64 -27.57
CA ARG A 269 4.41 -19.10 -27.71
C ARG A 269 4.27 -19.46 -29.19
N ASP A 270 5.17 -20.30 -29.68
CA ASP A 270 5.18 -20.79 -31.05
C ASP A 270 4.55 -22.19 -31.17
N LEU A 271 4.19 -22.59 -32.40
CA LEU A 271 3.61 -23.91 -32.71
C LEU A 271 4.52 -24.67 -33.70
N PRO A 272 5.54 -25.41 -33.23
CA PRO A 272 6.52 -26.07 -34.09
C PRO A 272 5.98 -27.41 -34.64
N ILE A 273 4.94 -27.35 -35.45
CA ILE A 273 4.38 -28.50 -36.20
C ILE A 273 4.85 -28.48 -37.65
N GLU A 274 4.64 -29.58 -38.38
CA GLU A 274 4.98 -29.68 -39.81
C GLU A 274 4.36 -28.51 -40.60
N GLY A 275 5.16 -27.87 -41.45
CA GLY A 275 4.76 -26.71 -42.26
C GLY A 275 4.81 -25.35 -41.54
N ARG A 276 5.27 -25.25 -40.28
CA ARG A 276 5.36 -23.98 -39.54
C ARG A 276 6.14 -22.86 -40.25
N ASN A 277 7.10 -23.20 -41.10
CA ASN A 277 7.94 -22.25 -41.84
C ASN A 277 7.29 -21.70 -43.14
N LEU A 278 6.07 -22.12 -43.47
CA LEU A 278 5.34 -21.61 -44.63
C LEU A 278 5.03 -20.12 -44.48
N LYS A 279 5.07 -19.38 -45.60
CA LYS A 279 4.69 -17.97 -45.63
C LYS A 279 3.20 -17.81 -45.33
N GLY A 280 2.82 -16.76 -44.61
CA GLY A 280 1.44 -16.50 -44.20
C GLY A 280 1.08 -17.06 -42.81
N ILE A 281 2.04 -17.66 -42.11
CA ILE A 281 1.89 -18.06 -40.70
C ILE A 281 2.63 -17.06 -39.83
N HIS A 282 1.89 -16.31 -39.03
CA HIS A 282 2.40 -15.20 -38.23
C HIS A 282 2.10 -15.39 -36.74
N LEU A 283 2.98 -14.89 -35.89
CA LEU A 283 2.62 -14.66 -34.49
C LEU A 283 1.59 -13.53 -34.44
N ALA A 284 0.60 -13.65 -33.55
CA ALA A 284 -0.50 -12.67 -33.47
C ALA A 284 -0.01 -11.21 -33.34
N MET A 285 1.05 -10.99 -32.56
CA MET A 285 1.60 -9.65 -32.38
C MET A 285 2.25 -9.07 -33.64
N GLU A 286 2.77 -9.89 -34.56
CA GLU A 286 3.28 -9.39 -35.85
C GLU A 286 2.13 -8.75 -36.64
N PHE A 287 0.97 -9.41 -36.64
CA PHE A 287 -0.24 -8.93 -37.30
C PHE A 287 -0.81 -7.68 -36.60
N LEU A 288 -1.05 -7.73 -35.29
CA LEU A 288 -1.68 -6.63 -34.56
C LEU A 288 -0.82 -5.36 -34.52
N THR A 289 0.49 -5.50 -34.27
CA THR A 289 1.41 -4.36 -34.22
C THR A 289 1.55 -3.69 -35.58
N ALA A 290 1.74 -4.46 -36.66
CA ALA A 290 1.90 -3.89 -37.99
C ALA A 290 0.63 -3.15 -38.45
N ASN A 291 -0.55 -3.71 -38.16
CA ASN A 291 -1.83 -3.07 -38.49
C ASN A 291 -2.08 -1.79 -37.71
N THR A 292 -1.82 -1.80 -36.40
CA THR A 292 -2.00 -0.59 -35.58
C THR A 292 -1.03 0.51 -35.98
N ARG A 293 0.24 0.16 -36.25
CA ARG A 293 1.22 1.12 -36.78
C ARG A 293 0.78 1.69 -38.12
N SER A 294 0.35 0.84 -39.05
CA SER A 294 -0.14 1.29 -40.36
C SER A 294 -1.34 2.24 -40.21
N LEU A 295 -2.26 1.97 -39.28
CA LEU A 295 -3.41 2.85 -39.02
C LEU A 295 -2.94 4.24 -38.52
N LEU A 296 -2.05 4.27 -37.54
CA LEU A 296 -1.50 5.51 -36.97
C LEU A 296 -0.66 6.31 -37.98
N ASP A 297 0.01 5.63 -38.91
CA ASP A 297 0.73 6.25 -40.02
C ASP A 297 -0.19 6.62 -41.18
N ARG A 298 -1.51 6.50 -41.03
CA ARG A 298 -2.52 6.76 -42.08
C ARG A 298 -2.25 5.97 -43.37
N HIS A 299 -1.83 4.73 -43.21
CA HIS A 299 -1.45 3.78 -44.26
C HIS A 299 -0.35 4.26 -45.22
N ARG A 300 0.44 5.29 -44.83
CA ARG A 300 1.47 5.89 -45.69
C ARG A 300 2.49 4.90 -46.25
N ASN A 301 2.84 3.88 -45.47
CA ASN A 301 3.92 2.94 -45.82
C ASN A 301 3.41 1.61 -46.40
N GLY A 302 2.10 1.34 -46.39
CA GLY A 302 1.52 0.06 -46.84
C GLY A 302 2.01 -1.22 -46.13
N ASN A 303 2.90 -1.09 -45.15
CA ASN A 303 3.57 -2.20 -44.49
C ASN A 303 2.72 -2.77 -43.35
N PHE A 304 1.73 -3.59 -43.70
CA PHE A 304 0.96 -4.38 -42.75
C PHE A 304 0.61 -5.76 -43.33
N ILE A 305 0.30 -6.70 -42.44
CA ILE A 305 -0.18 -8.02 -42.84
C ILE A 305 -1.68 -7.91 -43.11
N SER A 306 -2.08 -8.04 -44.37
CA SER A 306 -3.49 -7.97 -44.77
C SER A 306 -4.20 -9.33 -44.65
N ALA A 307 -5.44 -9.28 -44.15
CA ALA A 307 -6.37 -10.40 -44.08
C ALA A 307 -7.46 -10.32 -45.18
N GLU A 308 -7.40 -9.29 -46.03
CA GLU A 308 -8.39 -9.03 -47.07
C GLU A 308 -8.52 -10.20 -48.03
N ASN A 309 -9.76 -10.61 -48.29
CA ASN A 309 -10.12 -11.71 -49.21
C ASN A 309 -9.45 -13.07 -48.92
N LYS A 310 -8.89 -13.28 -47.72
CA LYS A 310 -8.25 -14.54 -47.29
C LYS A 310 -9.15 -15.35 -46.38
N ASP A 311 -8.95 -16.67 -46.38
CA ASP A 311 -9.40 -17.54 -45.29
C ASP A 311 -8.42 -17.42 -44.12
N VAL A 312 -8.94 -17.00 -42.96
CA VAL A 312 -8.12 -16.69 -41.78
C VAL A 312 -8.33 -17.75 -40.71
N MET A 313 -7.24 -18.31 -40.20
CA MET A 313 -7.22 -19.22 -39.07
C MET A 313 -6.53 -18.55 -37.88
N VAL A 314 -7.26 -18.33 -36.79
CA VAL A 314 -6.70 -17.83 -35.52
C VAL A 314 -6.54 -19.02 -34.57
N ILE A 315 -5.34 -19.26 -34.05
CA ILE A 315 -5.08 -20.37 -33.11
C ILE A 315 -4.93 -19.79 -31.71
N GLY A 316 -5.97 -19.96 -30.88
CA GLY A 316 -6.06 -19.45 -29.50
C GLY A 316 -7.35 -18.65 -29.26
N GLY A 317 -8.08 -18.96 -28.18
CA GLY A 317 -9.38 -18.35 -27.87
C GLY A 317 -9.37 -17.20 -26.84
N GLY A 318 -8.20 -16.73 -26.42
CA GLY A 318 -8.08 -15.59 -25.50
C GLY A 318 -8.22 -14.21 -26.17
N ASP A 319 -8.06 -13.13 -25.39
CA ASP A 319 -8.23 -11.73 -25.85
C ASP A 319 -7.41 -11.39 -27.11
N THR A 320 -6.15 -11.82 -27.17
CA THR A 320 -5.29 -11.62 -28.35
C THR A 320 -5.86 -12.30 -29.60
N GLY A 321 -6.50 -13.45 -29.43
CA GLY A 321 -7.20 -14.14 -30.52
C GLY A 321 -8.42 -13.35 -30.97
N THR A 322 -9.25 -12.89 -30.03
CA THR A 322 -10.40 -12.00 -30.32
C THR A 322 -9.96 -10.72 -31.05
N ASP A 323 -8.83 -10.14 -30.66
CA ASP A 323 -8.26 -8.94 -31.31
C ASP A 323 -7.79 -9.23 -32.74
N CYS A 324 -7.22 -10.41 -32.99
CA CYS A 324 -6.94 -10.88 -34.35
C CYS A 324 -8.22 -11.04 -35.17
N VAL A 325 -9.27 -11.60 -34.58
CA VAL A 325 -10.58 -11.72 -35.23
C VAL A 325 -11.12 -10.34 -35.62
N GLY A 326 -11.27 -9.41 -34.68
CA GLY A 326 -11.82 -8.08 -34.95
C GLY A 326 -11.01 -7.28 -35.97
N THR A 327 -9.69 -7.44 -35.99
CA THR A 327 -8.81 -6.82 -36.99
C THR A 327 -9.00 -7.46 -38.37
N ALA A 328 -9.08 -8.79 -38.46
CA ALA A 328 -9.31 -9.50 -39.72
C ALA A 328 -10.70 -9.20 -40.32
N MET A 329 -11.72 -9.03 -39.47
CA MET A 329 -13.07 -8.62 -39.90
C MET A 329 -13.05 -7.26 -40.60
N ARG A 330 -12.27 -6.30 -40.08
CA ARG A 330 -12.11 -4.95 -40.65
C ARG A 330 -11.36 -4.92 -41.98
N HIS A 331 -10.51 -5.91 -42.22
CA HIS A 331 -9.88 -6.11 -43.54
C HIS A 331 -10.81 -6.77 -44.56
N ASN A 332 -12.04 -7.12 -44.19
CA ASN A 332 -12.95 -7.86 -45.05
C ASN A 332 -12.37 -9.23 -45.46
N CYS A 333 -11.95 -10.05 -44.49
CA CYS A 333 -11.55 -11.42 -44.77
C CYS A 333 -12.71 -12.25 -45.38
N ARG A 334 -12.34 -13.30 -46.14
CA ARG A 334 -13.27 -14.17 -46.86
C ARG A 334 -13.98 -15.15 -45.94
N SER A 335 -13.22 -15.80 -45.05
CA SER A 335 -13.74 -16.68 -44.01
C SER A 335 -12.85 -16.57 -42.76
N LEU A 336 -13.37 -17.00 -41.61
CA LEU A 336 -12.66 -16.92 -40.34
C LEU A 336 -13.00 -18.10 -39.43
N VAL A 337 -11.96 -18.78 -38.95
CA VAL A 337 -12.05 -19.86 -37.95
C VAL A 337 -11.11 -19.54 -36.80
N GLN A 338 -11.59 -19.68 -35.56
CA GLN A 338 -10.78 -19.53 -34.35
C GLN A 338 -10.70 -20.88 -33.62
N LEU A 339 -9.51 -21.44 -33.43
CA LEU A 339 -9.35 -22.70 -32.68
C LEU A 339 -9.25 -22.41 -31.19
N GLU A 340 -10.04 -23.13 -30.39
CA GLU A 340 -9.97 -23.17 -28.94
C GLU A 340 -9.74 -24.62 -28.50
N ILE A 341 -8.72 -24.82 -27.69
CA ILE A 341 -8.34 -26.15 -27.19
C ILE A 341 -9.18 -26.55 -25.98
N LEU A 342 -9.81 -25.59 -25.31
CA LEU A 342 -10.71 -25.82 -24.18
C LEU A 342 -12.13 -26.15 -24.65
N PRO A 343 -12.94 -26.83 -23.81
CA PRO A 343 -14.36 -26.99 -24.07
C PRO A 343 -15.09 -25.65 -24.03
N GLN A 344 -16.22 -25.56 -24.75
CA GLN A 344 -17.11 -24.41 -24.65
C GLN A 344 -17.57 -24.24 -23.19
N PRO A 345 -17.38 -23.06 -22.58
CA PRO A 345 -17.90 -22.82 -21.24
C PRO A 345 -19.43 -22.93 -21.19
N PRO A 346 -20.03 -23.31 -20.05
CA PRO A 346 -21.49 -23.33 -19.89
C PRO A 346 -22.09 -21.91 -19.92
N PRO A 347 -23.40 -21.75 -20.22
CA PRO A 347 -24.05 -20.44 -20.22
C PRO A 347 -24.12 -19.79 -18.82
N GLU A 348 -24.10 -20.61 -17.77
CA GLU A 348 -24.15 -20.20 -16.37
C GLU A 348 -23.06 -20.90 -15.55
N ARG A 349 -22.79 -20.42 -14.34
CA ARG A 349 -21.77 -21.02 -13.46
C ARG A 349 -22.13 -22.48 -13.16
N ALA A 350 -21.19 -23.39 -13.42
CA ALA A 350 -21.31 -24.78 -13.00
C ALA A 350 -21.13 -24.92 -11.47
N LYS A 351 -21.59 -26.04 -10.91
CA LYS A 351 -21.52 -26.31 -9.44
C LYS A 351 -20.11 -26.28 -8.88
N ASP A 352 -19.10 -26.56 -9.71
CA ASP A 352 -17.68 -26.58 -9.39
C ASP A 352 -16.96 -25.24 -9.66
N ASN A 353 -17.70 -24.18 -10.02
CA ASN A 353 -17.19 -22.81 -10.14
C ASN A 353 -18.01 -21.82 -9.28
N PRO A 354 -17.94 -21.96 -7.93
CA PRO A 354 -18.73 -21.14 -7.02
C PRO A 354 -18.33 -19.66 -7.07
N TRP A 355 -19.28 -18.78 -6.77
CA TRP A 355 -18.95 -17.39 -6.45
C TRP A 355 -18.11 -17.35 -5.15
N PRO A 356 -17.10 -16.46 -4.99
CA PRO A 356 -16.72 -15.33 -5.85
C PRO A 356 -15.55 -15.65 -6.81
N GLU A 357 -15.35 -16.90 -7.22
CA GLU A 357 -14.33 -17.22 -8.23
C GLU A 357 -14.64 -16.56 -9.57
N TRP A 358 -13.63 -16.44 -10.44
CA TRP A 358 -13.84 -15.96 -11.80
C TRP A 358 -14.94 -16.79 -12.51
N PRO A 359 -15.96 -16.15 -13.11
CA PRO A 359 -17.04 -16.85 -13.79
C PRO A 359 -16.53 -17.50 -15.08
N LYS A 360 -16.50 -18.84 -15.12
CA LYS A 360 -16.21 -19.64 -16.31
C LYS A 360 -17.48 -19.88 -17.11
N VAL A 361 -18.04 -18.81 -17.68
CA VAL A 361 -19.29 -18.84 -18.45
C VAL A 361 -19.07 -18.42 -19.90
N TYR A 362 -19.92 -18.91 -20.79
CA TYR A 362 -19.86 -18.59 -22.22
C TYR A 362 -20.11 -17.11 -22.44
N ARG A 363 -19.21 -16.48 -23.20
CA ARG A 363 -19.33 -15.09 -23.64
C ARG A 363 -18.85 -14.98 -25.07
N LEU A 364 -19.55 -14.14 -25.81
CA LEU A 364 -19.11 -13.67 -27.12
C LEU A 364 -18.50 -12.29 -26.90
N ASP A 365 -17.24 -12.11 -27.29
CA ASP A 365 -16.55 -10.81 -27.23
C ASP A 365 -16.63 -10.11 -28.60
N TYR A 366 -16.31 -8.81 -28.66
CA TYR A 366 -16.63 -7.93 -29.78
C TYR A 366 -16.23 -8.48 -31.15
N GLY A 367 -15.05 -9.09 -31.29
CA GLY A 367 -14.57 -9.65 -32.55
C GLY A 367 -15.35 -10.91 -32.97
N GLN A 368 -15.75 -11.74 -32.00
CA GLN A 368 -16.56 -12.92 -32.24
C GLN A 368 -18.02 -12.53 -32.55
N GLU A 369 -18.55 -11.49 -31.91
CA GLU A 369 -19.84 -10.89 -32.25
C GLU A 369 -19.85 -10.37 -33.70
N GLU A 370 -18.77 -9.69 -34.11
CA GLU A 370 -18.58 -9.20 -35.48
C GLU A 370 -18.50 -10.33 -36.51
N ALA A 371 -17.74 -11.38 -36.21
CA ALA A 371 -17.66 -12.57 -37.05
C ALA A 371 -19.00 -13.29 -37.14
N ALA A 372 -19.71 -13.47 -36.02
CA ALA A 372 -21.03 -14.10 -36.00
C ALA A 372 -22.08 -13.29 -36.77
N ALA A 373 -22.04 -11.96 -36.69
CA ALA A 373 -22.95 -11.11 -37.48
C ALA A 373 -22.70 -11.24 -38.98
N LYS A 374 -21.43 -11.32 -39.42
CA LYS A 374 -21.09 -11.42 -40.85
C LYS A 374 -21.26 -12.83 -41.42
N PHE A 375 -20.83 -13.85 -40.68
CA PHE A 375 -20.72 -15.23 -41.15
C PHE A 375 -21.80 -16.16 -40.58
N GLY A 376 -22.63 -15.69 -39.65
CA GLY A 376 -23.81 -16.40 -39.14
C GLY A 376 -23.60 -17.24 -37.88
N ALA A 377 -22.37 -17.36 -37.36
CA ALA A 377 -22.07 -18.16 -36.16
C ALA A 377 -20.80 -17.69 -35.42
N ASP A 378 -20.66 -18.06 -34.14
CA ASP A 378 -19.41 -17.92 -33.39
C ASP A 378 -18.27 -18.59 -34.19
N PRO A 379 -17.17 -17.89 -34.52
CA PRO A 379 -16.10 -18.46 -35.32
C PRO A 379 -15.28 -19.53 -34.58
N ARG A 380 -15.50 -19.69 -33.27
CA ARG A 380 -14.74 -20.62 -32.45
C ARG A 380 -15.12 -22.07 -32.69
N VAL A 381 -14.09 -22.89 -32.87
CA VAL A 381 -14.17 -24.35 -32.88
C VAL A 381 -13.45 -24.86 -31.64
N TYR A 382 -14.23 -25.44 -30.72
CA TYR A 382 -13.75 -25.91 -29.41
C TYR A 382 -13.12 -27.29 -29.49
N LEU A 383 -12.33 -27.64 -28.47
CA LEU A 383 -11.63 -28.93 -28.35
C LEU A 383 -10.90 -29.31 -29.65
N THR A 384 -10.25 -28.34 -30.32
CA THR A 384 -9.62 -28.55 -31.62
C THR A 384 -8.25 -27.89 -31.67
N THR A 385 -7.27 -28.55 -32.27
CA THR A 385 -5.92 -28.01 -32.48
C THR A 385 -5.46 -28.19 -33.93
N ALA A 386 -4.41 -27.47 -34.33
CA ALA A 386 -3.74 -27.68 -35.61
C ALA A 386 -2.72 -28.82 -35.50
N LYS A 387 -2.80 -29.77 -36.43
CA LYS A 387 -1.91 -30.94 -36.55
C LYS A 387 -0.79 -30.70 -37.56
N ARG A 388 -1.10 -30.04 -38.67
CA ARG A 388 -0.13 -29.71 -39.73
C ARG A 388 -0.56 -28.50 -40.58
N PHE A 389 0.40 -27.71 -41.04
CA PHE A 389 0.21 -26.68 -42.06
C PHE A 389 0.57 -27.21 -43.44
N ILE A 390 -0.24 -26.91 -44.45
CA ILE A 390 -0.08 -27.40 -45.82
C ILE A 390 0.15 -26.22 -46.74
N GLY A 391 1.22 -26.31 -47.54
CA GLY A 391 1.66 -25.25 -48.44
C GLY A 391 1.11 -25.37 -49.86
N ASP A 392 1.11 -24.26 -50.59
CA ASP A 392 1.02 -24.21 -52.04
C ASP A 392 2.41 -24.36 -52.70
N ASP A 393 2.44 -24.39 -54.03
CA ASP A 393 3.67 -24.52 -54.82
C ASP A 393 4.61 -23.31 -54.67
N GLN A 394 4.16 -22.21 -54.06
CA GLN A 394 4.94 -21.00 -53.79
C GLN A 394 5.45 -20.93 -52.34
N GLY A 395 5.24 -22.00 -51.56
CA GLY A 395 5.65 -22.09 -50.16
C GLY A 395 4.82 -21.23 -49.20
N ARG A 396 3.58 -20.88 -49.56
CA ARG A 396 2.62 -20.17 -48.71
C ARG A 396 1.63 -21.16 -48.12
N VAL A 397 1.16 -20.92 -46.91
CA VAL A 397 0.08 -21.74 -46.33
C VAL A 397 -1.18 -21.60 -47.18
N LYS A 398 -1.80 -22.73 -47.52
CA LYS A 398 -3.08 -22.78 -48.21
C LYS A 398 -4.18 -23.41 -47.35
N GLU A 399 -3.81 -24.36 -46.50
CA GLU A 399 -4.71 -25.18 -45.70
C GLU A 399 -4.06 -25.57 -44.37
N VAL A 400 -4.88 -25.83 -43.36
CA VAL A 400 -4.50 -26.33 -42.05
C VAL A 400 -5.23 -27.65 -41.82
N LEU A 401 -4.47 -28.71 -41.52
CA LEU A 401 -5.04 -29.96 -41.00
C LEU A 401 -5.33 -29.77 -39.51
N THR A 402 -6.60 -29.73 -39.13
CA THR A 402 -7.05 -29.67 -37.74
C THR A 402 -7.46 -31.05 -37.23
N VAL A 403 -7.45 -31.23 -35.92
CA VAL A 403 -7.86 -32.47 -35.26
C VAL A 403 -8.58 -32.14 -33.95
N GLN A 404 -9.62 -32.91 -33.62
CA GLN A 404 -10.27 -32.79 -32.31
C GLN A 404 -9.36 -33.37 -31.22
N ILE A 405 -9.48 -32.82 -30.01
CA ILE A 405 -8.71 -33.21 -28.85
C ILE A 405 -9.61 -33.51 -27.66
N GLN A 406 -9.14 -34.39 -26.80
CA GLN A 406 -9.68 -34.61 -25.46
C GLN A 406 -8.59 -34.36 -24.42
N TRP A 407 -8.95 -33.73 -23.30
CA TRP A 407 -8.02 -33.50 -22.21
C TRP A 407 -7.96 -34.71 -21.30
N ASP A 408 -6.77 -35.28 -21.13
CA ASP A 408 -6.52 -36.43 -20.27
C ASP A 408 -5.19 -36.25 -19.52
N ARG A 409 -4.95 -37.06 -18.49
CA ARG A 409 -3.68 -37.04 -17.76
C ARG A 409 -2.64 -37.90 -18.47
N ASN A 410 -1.42 -37.40 -18.56
CA ASN A 410 -0.25 -38.20 -18.94
C ASN A 410 0.25 -39.04 -17.75
N ASP A 411 1.27 -39.87 -17.99
CA ASP A 411 1.89 -40.74 -16.96
C ASP A 411 2.49 -39.97 -15.77
N LYS A 412 2.72 -38.67 -15.93
CA LYS A 412 3.19 -37.74 -14.88
C LYS A 412 2.04 -37.01 -14.17
N GLY A 413 0.79 -37.42 -14.43
CA GLY A 413 -0.42 -36.81 -13.90
C GLY A 413 -0.76 -35.43 -14.47
N GLN A 414 -0.05 -34.95 -15.49
CA GLN A 414 -0.29 -33.63 -16.08
C GLN A 414 -1.42 -33.71 -17.10
N PHE A 415 -2.35 -32.75 -17.08
CA PHE A 415 -3.36 -32.61 -18.12
C PHE A 415 -2.71 -32.23 -19.45
N VAL A 416 -2.91 -33.07 -20.47
CA VAL A 416 -2.41 -32.88 -21.83
C VAL A 416 -3.54 -33.15 -22.84
N PRO A 417 -3.55 -32.45 -23.97
CA PRO A 417 -4.48 -32.76 -25.05
C PRO A 417 -4.04 -34.06 -25.76
N LYS A 418 -4.98 -35.00 -25.94
CA LYS A 418 -4.83 -36.20 -26.76
C LYS A 418 -5.69 -36.05 -28.01
N GLU A 419 -5.11 -36.29 -29.18
CA GLU A 419 -5.85 -36.29 -30.45
C GLU A 419 -6.92 -37.38 -30.45
N VAL A 420 -8.08 -37.07 -31.03
CA VAL A 420 -9.14 -38.05 -31.29
C VAL A 420 -8.90 -38.63 -32.69
N PRO A 421 -8.53 -39.92 -32.82
CA PRO A 421 -8.24 -40.51 -34.14
C PRO A 421 -9.44 -40.44 -35.08
N GLY A 422 -9.20 -40.10 -36.35
CA GLY A 422 -10.25 -40.02 -37.38
C GLY A 422 -11.06 -38.72 -37.36
N SER A 423 -10.71 -37.77 -36.48
CA SER A 423 -11.34 -36.44 -36.42
C SER A 423 -10.60 -35.37 -37.24
N GLU A 424 -9.65 -35.80 -38.08
CA GLU A 424 -8.89 -34.89 -38.93
C GLU A 424 -9.75 -34.19 -39.98
N GLU A 425 -9.58 -32.88 -40.11
CA GLU A 425 -10.30 -32.05 -41.07
C GLU A 425 -9.34 -31.09 -41.76
N LEU A 426 -9.43 -30.98 -43.08
CA LEU A 426 -8.70 -29.98 -43.87
C LEU A 426 -9.51 -28.68 -43.95
N ARG A 427 -8.91 -27.59 -43.47
CA ARG A 427 -9.54 -26.26 -43.46
C ARG A 427 -8.73 -25.28 -44.30
N PRO A 428 -9.33 -24.58 -45.28
CA PRO A 428 -8.65 -23.52 -46.03
C PRO A 428 -8.13 -22.42 -45.10
N ALA A 429 -6.88 -21.99 -45.30
CA ALA A 429 -6.27 -20.90 -44.56
C ALA A 429 -5.08 -20.32 -45.34
N GLN A 430 -5.21 -19.09 -45.82
CA GLN A 430 -4.09 -18.35 -46.45
C GLN A 430 -3.44 -17.34 -45.49
N LEU A 431 -4.01 -17.18 -44.29
CA LEU A 431 -3.43 -16.45 -43.19
C LEU A 431 -3.67 -17.22 -41.89
N VAL A 432 -2.59 -17.59 -41.21
CA VAL A 432 -2.64 -18.24 -39.89
C VAL A 432 -2.04 -17.30 -38.85
N LEU A 433 -2.77 -17.06 -37.77
CA LEU A 433 -2.38 -16.18 -36.67
C LEU A 433 -2.26 -16.98 -35.37
N LEU A 434 -1.04 -17.09 -34.84
CA LEU A 434 -0.75 -17.84 -33.61
C LEU A 434 -0.94 -16.93 -32.39
N ALA A 435 -2.05 -17.11 -31.67
CA ALA A 435 -2.48 -16.32 -30.51
C ALA A 435 -2.49 -17.16 -29.21
N MET A 436 -1.43 -17.93 -28.97
CA MET A 436 -1.36 -18.95 -27.90
C MET A 436 -0.70 -18.44 -26.59
N GLY A 437 -0.70 -17.13 -26.38
CA GLY A 437 -0.10 -16.47 -25.21
C GLY A 437 1.42 -16.31 -25.27
N PHE A 438 1.98 -15.83 -24.17
CA PHE A 438 3.41 -15.50 -24.03
C PHE A 438 4.07 -16.33 -22.92
N LEU A 439 5.38 -16.55 -23.06
CA LEU A 439 6.17 -17.38 -22.14
C LEU A 439 6.88 -16.57 -21.06
N GLY A 440 7.30 -15.34 -21.37
CA GLY A 440 8.09 -14.50 -20.47
C GLY A 440 8.76 -13.33 -21.21
N PRO A 441 9.57 -12.52 -20.51
CA PRO A 441 10.37 -11.47 -21.12
C PRO A 441 11.42 -12.03 -22.11
N GLU A 442 11.84 -11.20 -23.05
CA GLU A 442 13.01 -11.49 -23.89
C GLU A 442 14.29 -11.56 -23.03
N GLN A 443 15.06 -12.62 -23.22
CA GLN A 443 16.21 -12.95 -22.35
C GLN A 443 17.45 -12.07 -22.54
N PRO A 444 17.80 -11.60 -23.75
CA PRO A 444 19.05 -10.87 -23.95
C PRO A 444 19.25 -9.61 -23.09
N LEU A 445 18.19 -8.83 -22.80
CA LEU A 445 18.29 -7.71 -21.84
C LEU A 445 18.64 -8.20 -20.43
N LEU A 446 17.97 -9.27 -19.99
CA LEU A 446 18.16 -9.86 -18.68
C LEU A 446 19.57 -10.43 -18.52
N ASP A 447 20.08 -11.06 -19.57
CA ASP A 447 21.48 -11.52 -19.67
C ASP A 447 22.45 -10.34 -19.57
N SER A 448 22.17 -9.25 -20.30
CA SER A 448 23.04 -8.06 -20.30
C SER A 448 23.08 -7.34 -18.95
N LEU A 449 22.02 -7.42 -18.16
CA LEU A 449 21.98 -6.87 -16.80
C LEU A 449 22.52 -7.86 -15.75
N GLY A 450 22.42 -9.18 -15.99
CA GLY A 450 22.77 -10.20 -15.01
C GLY A 450 21.72 -10.39 -13.92
N VAL A 451 20.44 -10.19 -14.24
CA VAL A 451 19.34 -10.40 -13.28
C VAL A 451 18.89 -11.86 -13.21
N GLU A 452 18.59 -12.36 -12.00
CA GLU A 452 18.09 -13.72 -11.80
C GLU A 452 16.69 -13.92 -12.40
N ARG A 453 16.40 -15.16 -12.81
CA ARG A 453 15.08 -15.57 -13.29
C ARG A 453 14.42 -16.61 -12.40
N ASP A 454 13.09 -16.65 -12.42
CA ASP A 454 12.31 -17.74 -11.86
C ASP A 454 12.29 -18.97 -12.80
N ALA A 455 11.66 -20.05 -12.37
CA ALA A 455 11.52 -21.28 -13.17
C ALA A 455 10.71 -21.10 -14.48
N ARG A 456 10.01 -19.97 -14.63
CA ARG A 456 9.24 -19.59 -15.81
C ARG A 456 9.95 -18.56 -16.68
N THR A 457 11.22 -18.27 -16.42
CA THR A 457 12.07 -17.31 -17.14
C THR A 457 11.67 -15.83 -16.95
N ASN A 458 10.78 -15.53 -16.00
CA ASN A 458 10.46 -14.16 -15.60
C ASN A 458 11.58 -13.61 -14.69
N ILE A 459 11.66 -12.29 -14.55
CA ILE A 459 12.55 -11.67 -13.56
C ILE A 459 12.16 -12.15 -12.16
N LYS A 460 13.12 -12.72 -11.45
CA LYS A 460 12.92 -13.16 -10.06
C LYS A 460 12.88 -11.93 -9.15
N ALA A 461 11.68 -11.55 -8.74
CA ALA A 461 11.43 -10.58 -7.70
C ALA A 461 10.13 -10.94 -6.97
N ASP A 462 10.17 -10.99 -5.64
CA ASP A 462 9.00 -11.32 -4.82
C ASP A 462 7.91 -10.26 -4.98
N PHE A 463 6.64 -10.71 -5.01
CA PHE A 463 5.50 -9.80 -4.95
C PHE A 463 5.55 -8.97 -3.66
N GLU A 464 5.11 -7.71 -3.71
CA GLU A 464 5.24 -6.70 -2.63
C GLU A 464 6.66 -6.22 -2.32
N LYS A 465 7.72 -6.94 -2.72
CA LYS A 465 9.12 -6.47 -2.58
C LYS A 465 9.66 -5.87 -3.87
N TYR A 466 9.35 -6.48 -5.02
CA TYR A 466 9.70 -6.03 -6.38
C TYR A 466 11.20 -5.85 -6.68
N ALA A 467 12.09 -5.98 -5.71
CA ALA A 467 13.53 -5.91 -5.90
C ALA A 467 14.03 -7.13 -6.68
N ALA A 468 14.82 -6.88 -7.72
CA ALA A 468 15.55 -7.91 -8.45
C ALA A 468 16.85 -8.28 -7.70
N SER A 469 17.63 -9.22 -8.25
CA SER A 469 18.91 -9.65 -7.67
C SER A 469 19.97 -8.54 -7.62
N LEU A 470 19.84 -7.50 -8.45
CA LEU A 470 20.76 -6.37 -8.49
C LEU A 470 20.27 -5.22 -7.61
N LYS A 471 21.17 -4.67 -6.80
CA LYS A 471 20.88 -3.53 -5.92
C LYS A 471 20.43 -2.32 -6.76
N GLY A 472 19.31 -1.71 -6.36
CA GLY A 472 18.74 -0.55 -7.05
C GLY A 472 17.93 -0.88 -8.29
N VAL A 473 17.77 -2.18 -8.62
CA VAL A 473 16.95 -2.64 -9.75
C VAL A 473 15.68 -3.32 -9.23
N PHE A 474 14.55 -2.93 -9.80
CA PHE A 474 13.22 -3.46 -9.48
C PHE A 474 12.56 -4.00 -10.74
N ALA A 475 11.56 -4.87 -10.60
CA ALA A 475 10.77 -5.41 -11.70
C ALA A 475 9.28 -5.39 -11.38
N ALA A 476 8.47 -4.98 -12.35
CA ALA A 476 7.02 -4.88 -12.21
C ALA A 476 6.27 -5.22 -13.49
N GLY A 477 5.09 -5.83 -13.33
CA GLY A 477 4.21 -6.21 -14.42
C GLY A 477 4.60 -7.54 -15.06
N ASP A 478 4.24 -7.73 -16.32
CA ASP A 478 4.31 -9.04 -16.98
C ASP A 478 5.73 -9.62 -17.07
N CYS A 479 6.79 -8.80 -17.04
CA CYS A 479 8.17 -9.31 -17.02
C CYS A 479 8.56 -9.99 -15.70
N ARG A 480 7.81 -9.74 -14.61
CA ARG A 480 7.98 -10.36 -13.29
C ARG A 480 6.93 -11.44 -13.04
N ARG A 481 5.67 -11.13 -13.35
CA ARG A 481 4.50 -12.00 -13.06
C ARG A 481 4.27 -13.08 -14.12
N GLY A 482 4.76 -12.86 -15.34
CA GLY A 482 4.23 -13.49 -16.55
C GLY A 482 2.99 -12.74 -17.08
N GLN A 483 2.55 -13.11 -18.28
CA GLN A 483 1.42 -12.49 -18.96
C GLN A 483 0.20 -12.36 -18.04
N SER A 484 -0.35 -11.16 -17.89
CA SER A 484 -1.51 -10.92 -17.04
C SER A 484 -2.39 -9.76 -17.53
N LEU A 485 -3.30 -9.29 -16.67
CA LEU A 485 -4.22 -8.20 -16.97
C LEU A 485 -3.55 -6.83 -16.79
N VAL A 486 -4.00 -5.82 -17.54
CA VAL A 486 -3.56 -4.42 -17.41
C VAL A 486 -3.66 -3.91 -15.96
N VAL A 487 -4.71 -4.30 -15.24
CA VAL A 487 -4.89 -3.92 -13.83
C VAL A 487 -3.83 -4.51 -12.90
N TRP A 488 -3.29 -5.70 -13.19
CA TRP A 488 -2.14 -6.25 -12.45
C TRP A 488 -0.86 -5.48 -12.76
N ALA A 489 -0.67 -5.05 -14.00
CA ALA A 489 0.44 -4.17 -14.37
C ALA A 489 0.38 -2.84 -13.61
N PHE A 490 -0.82 -2.27 -13.36
CA PHE A 490 -0.97 -1.10 -12.49
C PHE A 490 -0.72 -1.43 -11.02
N ASN A 491 -1.20 -2.56 -10.51
CA ASN A 491 -0.91 -2.98 -9.13
C ASN A 491 0.61 -3.02 -8.87
N GLU A 492 1.35 -3.75 -9.71
CA GLU A 492 2.79 -3.87 -9.55
C GLU A 492 3.53 -2.57 -9.90
N GLY A 493 3.03 -1.81 -10.88
CA GLY A 493 3.52 -0.49 -11.26
C GLY A 493 3.35 0.57 -10.16
N ARG A 494 2.42 0.39 -9.21
CA ARG A 494 2.32 1.19 -7.98
C ARG A 494 3.17 0.61 -6.85
N GLY A 495 3.25 -0.71 -6.78
CA GLY A 495 3.98 -1.43 -5.74
C GLY A 495 5.50 -1.18 -5.79
N ALA A 496 6.14 -1.33 -6.96
CA ALA A 496 7.59 -1.18 -7.09
C ALA A 496 8.08 0.24 -6.71
N PRO A 497 7.47 1.35 -7.19
CA PRO A 497 7.79 2.70 -6.72
C PRO A 497 7.61 2.89 -5.22
N SER A 498 6.57 2.29 -4.63
CA SER A 498 6.31 2.40 -3.18
C SER A 498 7.46 1.79 -2.38
N VAL A 499 7.97 0.61 -2.79
CA VAL A 499 9.13 -0.02 -2.16
C VAL A 499 10.40 0.79 -2.40
N LEU A 500 10.65 1.23 -3.63
CA LEU A 500 11.80 2.07 -3.96
C LEU A 500 11.82 3.36 -3.10
N ARG A 501 10.66 4.02 -2.96
CA ARG A 501 10.50 5.19 -2.09
C ARG A 501 10.80 4.84 -0.63
N ARG A 502 10.27 3.73 -0.10
CA ARG A 502 10.59 3.25 1.25
C ARG A 502 12.08 2.96 1.42
N ASN A 503 12.75 2.41 0.42
CA ASN A 503 14.19 2.15 0.47
C ASN A 503 15.02 3.44 0.52
N TRP A 504 14.61 4.50 -0.19
CA TRP A 504 15.31 5.80 -0.19
C TRP A 504 14.94 6.69 0.99
N GLN A 505 13.73 6.56 1.52
CA GLN A 505 13.30 7.28 2.71
C GLN A 505 13.68 6.54 4.00
N GLY A 506 14.13 5.27 3.90
CA GLY A 506 14.12 4.32 5.00
C GLY A 506 12.68 3.96 5.39
N ASN A 507 12.47 2.95 6.25
CA ASN A 507 11.16 2.44 6.70
C ASN A 507 10.32 3.44 7.53
N GLY A 508 10.35 4.73 7.19
CA GLY A 508 9.35 5.70 7.62
C GLY A 508 8.00 5.33 7.02
N ILE A 509 7.04 5.05 7.91
CA ILE A 509 5.62 4.98 7.60
C ILE A 509 5.25 6.17 6.70
N VAL A 510 4.63 5.89 5.56
CA VAL A 510 4.04 6.92 4.70
C VAL A 510 2.85 7.49 5.46
N VAL A 511 3.08 8.57 6.20
CA VAL A 511 2.01 9.53 6.49
C VAL A 511 1.66 10.13 5.14
N SER A 512 0.40 10.00 4.74
CA SER A 512 -0.17 10.49 3.48
C SER A 512 0.40 11.85 3.05
N ASP A 513 0.60 12.03 1.74
CA ASP A 513 1.09 13.23 1.03
C ASP A 513 0.21 14.49 1.20
N VAL A 514 -0.19 14.84 2.43
CA VAL A 514 -1.03 16.01 2.76
C VAL A 514 -0.29 17.03 3.64
N ILE A 515 0.98 16.82 3.97
CA ILE A 515 1.71 17.80 4.81
C ILE A 515 2.91 18.35 4.05
N THR A 516 2.64 19.26 3.11
CA THR A 516 3.57 20.34 2.77
C THR A 516 3.75 21.23 4.00
N GLU A 517 4.99 21.40 4.46
CA GLU A 517 5.42 22.26 5.58
C GLU A 517 4.68 22.02 6.91
N PHE A 518 5.12 21.01 7.69
CA PHE A 518 4.67 20.89 9.07
C PHE A 518 5.20 22.07 9.91
N ASN A 519 4.37 23.08 10.13
CA ASN A 519 4.70 24.22 10.98
C ASN A 519 4.71 23.80 12.45
N LEU A 520 5.91 23.63 13.03
CA LEU A 520 6.11 23.31 14.46
C LEU A 520 5.69 24.44 15.43
N ARG A 521 5.19 25.56 14.92
CA ARG A 521 4.55 26.64 15.71
C ARG A 521 3.01 26.62 15.57
N ALA A 522 2.45 25.74 14.76
CA ALA A 522 1.01 25.64 14.59
C ALA A 522 0.41 24.67 15.63
N HIS A 523 -0.83 24.95 16.02
CA HIS A 523 -1.64 24.07 16.85
C HIS A 523 -2.80 23.50 16.03
N PRO A 524 -3.25 22.27 16.31
CA PRO A 524 -4.49 21.78 15.73
C PRO A 524 -5.66 22.68 16.15
N THR A 525 -6.66 22.82 15.28
CA THR A 525 -7.87 23.59 15.57
C THR A 525 -8.79 22.90 16.58
N THR A 526 -8.56 21.62 16.84
CA THR A 526 -9.31 20.80 17.80
C THR A 526 -8.37 20.21 18.86
N ASP A 527 -8.89 19.96 20.06
CA ASP A 527 -8.14 19.34 21.16
C ASP A 527 -8.18 17.81 21.05
N PRO A 528 -7.05 17.13 20.77
CA PRO A 528 -6.99 15.67 20.68
C PRO A 528 -6.95 14.99 22.05
N THR A 529 -6.94 15.72 23.17
CA THR A 529 -6.83 15.16 24.53
C THR A 529 -7.81 13.99 24.81
N PRO A 530 -9.09 14.00 24.36
CA PRO A 530 -9.98 12.86 24.55
C PRO A 530 -9.47 11.55 23.91
N ILE A 531 -8.78 11.64 22.77
CA ILE A 531 -8.20 10.49 22.07
C ILE A 531 -7.01 9.93 22.86
N TYR A 532 -6.17 10.82 23.41
CA TYR A 532 -5.08 10.43 24.30
C TYR A 532 -5.60 9.71 25.54
N ARG A 533 -6.62 10.27 26.20
CA ARG A 533 -7.22 9.68 27.40
C ARG A 533 -7.76 8.28 27.14
N TYR A 534 -8.35 8.03 25.97
CA TYR A 534 -8.83 6.70 25.60
C TYR A 534 -7.67 5.70 25.50
N ARG A 535 -6.61 6.04 24.76
CA ARG A 535 -5.43 5.18 24.57
C ARG A 535 -4.64 4.98 25.87
N ASP A 536 -4.41 6.05 26.62
CA ASP A 536 -3.62 6.05 27.85
C ASP A 536 -4.37 5.32 28.99
N GLY A 537 -5.71 5.27 28.94
CA GLY A 537 -6.55 4.63 29.96
C GLY A 537 -6.82 3.14 29.79
N LEU A 538 -6.41 2.51 28.69
CA LEU A 538 -6.76 1.11 28.37
C LEU A 538 -6.41 0.13 29.50
N TYR A 539 -5.20 0.23 30.04
CA TYR A 539 -4.68 -0.70 31.06
C TYR A 539 -5.33 -0.51 32.43
N ALA A 540 -5.89 0.66 32.72
CA ALA A 540 -6.55 0.94 34.00
C ALA A 540 -7.83 0.12 34.18
N ALA A 541 -8.55 -0.17 33.09
CA ALA A 541 -9.74 -1.02 33.12
C ALA A 541 -9.40 -2.50 33.40
N ASP A 542 -8.32 -3.00 32.76
CA ASP A 542 -7.81 -4.36 33.01
C ASP A 542 -7.25 -4.47 34.45
N LEU A 543 -6.60 -3.42 34.97
CA LEU A 543 -6.15 -3.36 36.37
C LEU A 543 -7.31 -3.43 37.37
N LEU A 544 -8.39 -2.69 37.15
CA LEU A 544 -9.57 -2.75 38.01
C LEU A 544 -10.16 -4.16 38.02
N THR A 545 -10.23 -4.81 36.86
CA THR A 545 -10.66 -6.20 36.73
C THR A 545 -9.76 -7.13 37.53
N ALA A 546 -8.44 -6.97 37.44
CA ALA A 546 -7.46 -7.77 38.19
C ALA A 546 -7.60 -7.57 39.70
N ALA A 547 -7.74 -6.34 40.17
CA ALA A 547 -7.92 -6.02 41.59
C ALA A 547 -9.22 -6.59 42.17
N LEU A 548 -10.31 -6.56 41.41
CA LEU A 548 -11.62 -7.11 41.81
C LEU A 548 -11.61 -8.63 41.79
N ALA A 549 -11.38 -9.23 40.62
CA ALA A 549 -11.67 -10.65 40.38
C ALA A 549 -10.53 -11.60 40.82
N HIS A 550 -9.28 -11.11 40.88
CA HIS A 550 -8.12 -11.95 41.22
C HIS A 550 -7.51 -11.65 42.59
N LEU A 551 -7.55 -10.39 43.03
CA LEU A 551 -6.97 -10.00 44.33
C LEU A 551 -8.01 -9.86 45.45
N ASP A 552 -9.30 -9.72 45.10
CA ASP A 552 -10.38 -9.37 46.05
C ASP A 552 -10.02 -8.15 46.93
N LEU A 553 -9.32 -7.19 46.32
CA LEU A 553 -8.68 -6.07 47.02
C LEU A 553 -9.67 -5.24 47.82
N PHE A 554 -10.83 -4.96 47.24
CA PHE A 554 -11.81 -4.06 47.83
C PHE A 554 -12.50 -4.71 49.04
N THR A 555 -12.93 -5.98 48.94
CA THR A 555 -13.45 -6.72 50.10
C THR A 555 -12.43 -6.77 51.23
N TRP A 556 -11.16 -7.04 50.90
CA TRP A 556 -10.09 -7.08 51.89
C TRP A 556 -9.85 -5.72 52.57
N LEU A 557 -9.80 -4.63 51.80
CA LEU A 557 -9.63 -3.26 52.33
C LEU A 557 -10.84 -2.76 53.13
N ASP A 558 -12.03 -3.27 52.86
CA ASP A 558 -13.25 -2.94 53.61
C ASP A 558 -13.12 -3.34 55.09
N GLU A 559 -12.57 -4.54 55.30
CA GLU A 559 -12.31 -5.15 56.60
C GLU A 559 -10.98 -4.67 57.22
N HIS A 560 -10.00 -4.32 56.38
CA HIS A 560 -8.63 -4.02 56.80
C HIS A 560 -8.08 -2.73 56.18
N PRO A 561 -8.59 -1.53 56.56
CA PRO A 561 -7.96 -0.28 56.12
C PRO A 561 -6.48 -0.24 56.50
N SER A 562 -5.60 -0.12 55.50
CA SER A 562 -4.17 -0.45 55.64
C SER A 562 -3.28 0.50 54.85
N ASP A 563 -2.03 0.65 55.29
CA ASP A 563 -0.99 1.33 54.52
C ASP A 563 -0.45 0.47 53.36
N LEU A 564 0.31 1.09 52.44
CA LEU A 564 0.89 0.41 51.27
C LEU A 564 1.71 -0.83 51.64
N SER A 565 2.55 -0.73 52.68
CA SER A 565 3.42 -1.82 53.14
C SER A 565 2.61 -3.04 53.61
N THR A 566 1.55 -2.79 54.38
CA THR A 566 0.66 -3.82 54.90
C THR A 566 -0.16 -4.46 53.79
N ILE A 567 -0.65 -3.69 52.82
CA ILE A 567 -1.32 -4.20 51.61
C ILE A 567 -0.37 -5.12 50.82
N CYS A 568 0.86 -4.67 50.56
CA CYS A 568 1.84 -5.45 49.83
C CYS A 568 2.15 -6.78 50.51
N ARG A 569 2.36 -6.76 51.84
CA ARG A 569 2.63 -7.97 52.62
C ARG A 569 1.44 -8.95 52.62
N SER A 570 0.23 -8.42 52.78
CA SER A 570 -0.97 -9.25 52.96
C SER A 570 -1.44 -9.87 51.64
N LEU A 571 -1.28 -9.15 50.53
CA LEU A 571 -1.72 -9.60 49.19
C LEU A 571 -0.57 -10.14 48.32
N GLY A 572 0.66 -10.16 48.85
CA GLY A 572 1.84 -10.65 48.13
C GLY A 572 2.19 -9.81 46.90
N LEU A 573 2.13 -8.48 47.04
CA LEU A 573 2.37 -7.52 45.97
C LEU A 573 3.73 -6.84 46.14
N HIS A 574 4.34 -6.47 45.02
CA HIS A 574 5.52 -5.63 44.96
C HIS A 574 5.14 -4.16 45.12
N GLU A 575 5.95 -3.40 45.85
CA GLU A 575 5.64 -2.03 46.28
C GLU A 575 5.38 -1.06 45.11
N ARG A 576 6.27 -1.02 44.11
CA ARG A 576 6.14 -0.13 42.93
C ARG A 576 4.77 -0.25 42.22
N PRO A 577 4.36 -1.43 41.71
CA PRO A 577 3.08 -1.55 41.01
C PRO A 577 1.88 -1.45 41.96
N ALA A 578 2.02 -1.77 43.25
CA ALA A 578 0.99 -1.54 44.24
C ALA A 578 0.74 -0.03 44.50
N ASP A 579 1.81 0.78 44.59
CA ASP A 579 1.71 2.25 44.67
C ASP A 579 0.94 2.83 43.48
N VAL A 580 1.26 2.37 42.26
CA VAL A 580 0.54 2.78 41.04
C VAL A 580 -0.93 2.35 41.08
N MET A 581 -1.21 1.12 41.50
CA MET A 581 -2.58 0.60 41.60
C MET A 581 -3.43 1.41 42.58
N LEU A 582 -2.93 1.64 43.79
CA LEU A 582 -3.64 2.40 44.82
C LEU A 582 -3.82 3.87 44.43
N THR A 583 -2.80 4.47 43.79
CA THR A 583 -2.88 5.82 43.21
C THR A 583 -3.97 5.90 42.13
N CYS A 584 -4.03 4.92 41.23
CA CYS A 584 -5.07 4.86 40.19
C CYS A 584 -6.47 4.77 40.80
N PHE A 585 -6.67 3.92 41.80
CA PHE A 585 -7.97 3.78 42.47
C PHE A 585 -8.34 4.98 43.34
N ALA A 586 -7.36 5.67 43.94
CA ALA A 586 -7.60 6.96 44.59
C ALA A 586 -8.07 8.01 43.57
N ALA A 587 -7.41 8.09 42.41
CA ALA A 587 -7.79 9.01 41.34
C ALA A 587 -9.13 8.68 40.66
N MET A 588 -9.57 7.42 40.71
CA MET A 588 -10.91 7.00 40.29
C MET A 588 -11.99 7.33 41.34
N GLY A 589 -11.61 7.80 42.53
CA GLY A 589 -12.54 8.02 43.65
C GLY A 589 -13.02 6.72 44.31
N LEU A 590 -12.28 5.62 44.13
CA LEU A 590 -12.59 4.33 44.77
C LEU A 590 -11.90 4.20 46.13
N LEU A 591 -10.75 4.86 46.30
CA LEU A 591 -10.01 4.91 47.55
C LEU A 591 -9.84 6.35 48.05
N GLU A 592 -9.71 6.50 49.36
CA GLU A 592 -9.28 7.73 50.02
C GLU A 592 -8.18 7.41 51.03
N THR A 593 -7.27 8.35 51.27
CA THR A 593 -6.20 8.16 52.27
C THR A 593 -6.53 8.92 53.55
N ARG A 594 -6.53 8.24 54.69
CA ARG A 594 -6.74 8.83 56.03
C ARG A 594 -5.65 8.33 56.98
N GLY A 595 -4.88 9.25 57.56
CA GLY A 595 -3.81 8.88 58.51
C GLY A 595 -2.73 7.96 57.93
N GLY A 596 -2.50 7.99 56.61
CA GLY A 596 -1.53 7.12 55.93
C GLY A 596 -2.08 5.74 55.51
N ALA A 597 -3.31 5.40 55.88
CA ALA A 597 -4.00 4.18 55.46
C ALA A 597 -4.99 4.46 54.32
N PHE A 598 -5.16 3.48 53.43
CA PHE A 598 -6.16 3.50 52.37
C PHE A 598 -7.50 2.97 52.89
N HIS A 599 -8.57 3.70 52.60
CA HIS A 599 -9.95 3.36 52.93
C HIS A 599 -10.79 3.32 51.65
N LEU A 600 -11.83 2.48 51.62
CA LEU A 600 -12.83 2.52 50.57
C LEU A 600 -13.70 3.76 50.71
N THR A 601 -13.97 4.43 49.58
CA THR A 601 -15.04 5.43 49.50
C THR A 601 -16.42 4.75 49.59
N ALA A 602 -17.48 5.55 49.78
CA ALA A 602 -18.85 5.02 49.78
C ALA A 602 -19.18 4.27 48.47
N LEU A 603 -18.76 4.81 47.32
CA LEU A 603 -18.95 4.19 46.00
C LEU A 603 -18.29 2.81 45.92
N ALA A 604 -17.04 2.68 46.36
CA ALA A 604 -16.33 1.41 46.31
C ALA A 604 -16.91 0.39 47.30
N ARG A 605 -17.26 0.82 48.52
CA ARG A 605 -17.88 -0.05 49.53
C ARG A 605 -19.21 -0.62 49.04
N GLU A 606 -20.02 0.23 48.41
CA GLU A 606 -21.35 -0.13 47.94
C GLU A 606 -21.33 -1.04 46.70
N HIS A 607 -20.35 -0.90 45.80
CA HIS A 607 -20.38 -1.62 44.52
C HIS A 607 -19.24 -2.63 44.30
N LEU A 608 -18.14 -2.57 45.06
CA LEU A 608 -16.94 -3.38 44.82
C LEU A 608 -16.66 -4.41 45.91
N VAL A 609 -17.42 -4.39 47.01
CA VAL A 609 -17.30 -5.36 48.12
C VAL A 609 -18.26 -6.52 47.91
N LYS A 610 -17.77 -7.77 48.04
CA LYS A 610 -18.54 -8.97 47.71
C LYS A 610 -19.82 -9.18 48.53
N SER A 611 -19.83 -8.71 49.78
CA SER A 611 -21.00 -8.81 50.67
C SER A 611 -22.10 -7.79 50.34
N SER A 612 -21.82 -6.80 49.50
CA SER A 612 -22.81 -5.82 49.08
C SER A 612 -23.86 -6.45 48.14
N PRO A 613 -25.16 -6.16 48.33
CA PRO A 613 -26.20 -6.56 47.38
C PRO A 613 -26.05 -5.90 46.00
N TRP A 614 -25.25 -4.83 45.87
CA TRP A 614 -25.04 -4.10 44.61
C TRP A 614 -23.64 -4.33 44.03
N ASN A 615 -23.00 -5.43 44.44
CA ASN A 615 -21.69 -5.85 43.98
C ASN A 615 -21.66 -6.08 42.45
N ILE A 616 -20.79 -5.35 41.75
CA ILE A 616 -20.61 -5.46 40.29
C ILE A 616 -19.45 -6.38 39.89
N GLU A 617 -18.71 -6.97 40.84
CA GLU A 617 -17.60 -7.88 40.56
C GLU A 617 -17.96 -9.01 39.59
N PRO A 618 -19.14 -9.68 39.67
CA PRO A 618 -19.49 -10.72 38.69
C PRO A 618 -19.54 -10.25 37.24
N TYR A 619 -19.85 -8.97 37.00
CA TYR A 619 -19.81 -8.38 35.66
C TYR A 619 -18.38 -8.24 35.15
N PHE A 620 -17.47 -7.73 35.99
CA PHE A 620 -16.04 -7.63 35.68
C PHE A 620 -15.36 -9.00 35.59
N ALA A 621 -15.81 -9.99 36.38
CA ALA A 621 -15.28 -11.34 36.40
C ALA A 621 -15.39 -12.04 35.03
N SER A 622 -16.36 -11.65 34.19
CA SER A 622 -16.48 -12.14 32.81
C SER A 622 -15.27 -11.80 31.92
N LEU A 623 -14.47 -10.80 32.31
CA LEU A 623 -13.28 -10.32 31.60
C LEU A 623 -11.96 -10.72 32.29
N LYS A 624 -12.00 -11.43 33.41
CA LYS A 624 -10.82 -11.71 34.25
C LYS A 624 -9.73 -12.53 33.56
N ASP A 625 -10.09 -13.31 32.55
CA ASP A 625 -9.18 -14.22 31.84
C ASP A 625 -8.51 -13.58 30.61
N ARG A 626 -8.70 -12.27 30.38
CA ARG A 626 -7.97 -11.52 29.35
C ARG A 626 -6.45 -11.61 29.60
N PRO A 627 -5.62 -11.80 28.55
CA PRO A 627 -4.16 -11.89 28.70
C PRO A 627 -3.54 -10.74 29.48
N VAL A 628 -3.97 -9.50 29.21
CA VAL A 628 -3.45 -8.29 29.87
C VAL A 628 -3.71 -8.30 31.38
N CYS A 629 -4.85 -8.83 31.84
CA CYS A 629 -5.13 -8.97 33.28
C CYS A 629 -4.12 -9.90 33.96
N ARG A 630 -3.71 -10.98 33.27
CA ARG A 630 -2.68 -11.92 33.77
C ARG A 630 -1.31 -11.25 33.83
N ASP A 631 -0.95 -10.47 32.82
CA ASP A 631 0.30 -9.72 32.79
C ASP A 631 0.36 -8.69 33.93
N ILE A 632 -0.72 -7.94 34.15
CA ILE A 632 -0.83 -7.00 35.27
C ILE A 632 -0.67 -7.71 36.61
N LEU A 633 -1.25 -8.89 36.82
CA LEU A 633 -1.07 -9.66 38.05
C LEU A 633 0.38 -10.12 38.25
N ASN A 634 1.04 -10.54 37.17
CA ASN A 634 2.45 -10.91 37.22
C ASN A 634 3.33 -9.70 37.57
N VAL A 635 3.06 -8.54 36.97
CA VAL A 635 3.75 -7.28 37.29
C VAL A 635 3.50 -6.91 38.75
N LEU A 636 2.25 -6.95 39.22
CA LEU A 636 1.87 -6.64 40.61
C LEU A 636 2.58 -7.53 41.62
N ARG A 637 2.81 -8.82 41.32
CA ARG A 637 3.50 -9.76 42.20
C ARG A 637 5.02 -9.67 42.14
N THR A 638 5.58 -9.41 40.96
CA THR A 638 7.04 -9.52 40.74
C THR A 638 7.76 -8.19 40.69
N GLY A 639 7.04 -7.09 40.44
CA GLY A 639 7.61 -5.78 40.16
C GLY A 639 8.26 -5.67 38.78
N LYS A 640 8.35 -6.76 38.00
CA LYS A 640 9.00 -6.78 36.68
C LYS A 640 8.01 -6.42 35.57
N PRO A 641 8.44 -5.66 34.55
CA PRO A 641 7.59 -5.35 33.40
C PRO A 641 7.18 -6.61 32.62
N ALA A 642 5.99 -6.58 32.01
CA ALA A 642 5.51 -7.60 31.09
C ALA A 642 6.18 -7.48 29.71
N ALA A 643 6.15 -8.57 28.93
CA ALA A 643 6.63 -8.55 27.54
C ALA A 643 5.75 -7.62 26.68
N TRP A 644 6.37 -6.93 25.71
CA TRP A 644 5.66 -5.96 24.89
C TRP A 644 4.59 -6.64 24.02
N GLY A 645 3.32 -6.26 24.19
CA GLY A 645 2.22 -6.70 23.33
C GLY A 645 1.68 -8.11 23.60
N SER A 646 1.94 -8.68 24.79
CA SER A 646 1.37 -9.96 25.25
C SER A 646 1.53 -11.16 24.29
N LEU A 647 2.61 -11.14 23.50
CA LEU A 647 3.08 -12.29 22.71
C LEU A 647 4.07 -13.12 23.56
N ASP A 648 4.08 -14.43 23.36
CA ASP A 648 4.83 -15.45 24.14
C ASP A 648 6.37 -15.33 24.04
N ASP A 649 6.89 -14.24 23.44
CA ASP A 649 8.31 -14.02 23.20
C ASP A 649 8.91 -13.07 24.26
N GLN A 650 9.81 -13.65 25.07
CA GLN A 650 10.53 -13.02 26.18
C GLN A 650 11.58 -11.98 25.72
N GLN A 651 11.21 -10.95 24.97
CA GLN A 651 12.13 -9.86 24.64
C GLN A 651 11.82 -8.61 25.47
N GLU A 652 12.74 -8.29 26.39
CA GLU A 652 12.76 -7.04 27.14
C GLU A 652 12.76 -5.84 26.15
N TRP A 653 11.90 -4.85 26.41
CA TRP A 653 11.72 -3.65 25.56
C TRP A 653 13.04 -2.98 25.13
N ALA A 654 13.99 -2.86 26.05
CA ALA A 654 15.29 -2.23 25.77
C ALA A 654 16.11 -3.00 24.72
N LYS A 655 15.99 -4.33 24.67
CA LYS A 655 16.65 -5.16 23.64
C LYS A 655 15.92 -5.08 22.30
N ALA A 656 14.60 -4.94 22.31
CA ALA A 656 13.83 -4.75 21.07
C ALA A 656 14.22 -3.43 20.36
N MET A 657 14.53 -2.37 21.12
CA MET A 657 15.02 -1.09 20.59
C MET A 657 16.40 -1.17 19.92
N GLU A 658 17.17 -2.25 20.11
CA GLU A 658 18.42 -2.47 19.38
C GLU A 658 18.19 -2.95 17.94
N GLN A 659 16.98 -3.41 17.62
CA GLN A 659 16.58 -3.79 16.27
C GLN A 659 16.09 -2.57 15.48
N GLU A 660 16.74 -2.28 14.35
CA GLU A 660 16.48 -1.09 13.54
C GLU A 660 15.01 -0.98 13.08
N ALA A 661 14.37 -2.09 12.72
CA ALA A 661 12.96 -2.09 12.30
C ALA A 661 11.99 -1.72 13.43
N PHE A 662 12.23 -2.23 14.64
CA PHE A 662 11.42 -1.92 15.82
C PHE A 662 11.67 -0.48 16.28
N ALA A 663 12.94 -0.05 16.32
CA ALA A 663 13.32 1.31 16.66
C ALA A 663 12.67 2.34 15.71
N ASP A 664 12.65 2.08 14.40
CA ASP A 664 11.97 2.94 13.41
C ASP A 664 10.47 3.07 13.69
N GLN A 665 9.78 1.95 13.90
CA GLN A 665 8.34 1.92 14.14
C GLN A 665 7.98 2.61 15.47
N PHE A 666 8.71 2.31 16.54
CA PHE A 666 8.47 2.87 17.86
C PHE A 666 8.75 4.37 17.90
N THR A 667 9.87 4.80 17.30
CA THR A 667 10.22 6.22 17.21
C THR A 667 9.17 7.00 16.42
N ALA A 668 8.64 6.44 15.32
CA ALA A 668 7.54 7.06 14.57
C ALA A 668 6.25 7.18 15.39
N ALA A 669 5.93 6.16 16.21
CA ALA A 669 4.79 6.24 17.12
C ALA A 669 4.96 7.36 18.15
N MET A 670 6.15 7.49 18.76
CA MET A 670 6.45 8.57 19.70
C MET A 670 6.48 9.95 19.04
N ASP A 671 6.98 10.02 17.81
CA ASP A 671 7.01 11.23 17.00
C ASP A 671 5.61 11.77 16.72
N SER A 672 4.65 10.90 16.37
CA SER A 672 3.26 11.31 16.13
C SER A 672 2.60 11.97 17.34
N ARG A 673 2.94 11.51 18.55
CA ARG A 673 2.56 12.15 19.81
C ARG A 673 3.31 13.47 20.03
N GLY A 674 4.63 13.45 19.83
CA GLY A 674 5.50 14.60 20.05
C GLY A 674 5.13 15.80 19.17
N VAL A 675 4.60 15.57 17.97
CA VAL A 675 4.15 16.61 17.06
C VAL A 675 3.09 17.55 17.67
N PHE A 676 2.22 17.05 18.57
CA PHE A 676 1.25 17.87 19.29
C PHE A 676 1.79 18.40 20.63
N LEU A 677 2.50 17.56 21.39
CA LEU A 677 2.95 17.92 22.74
C LEU A 677 4.14 18.89 22.74
N ALA A 678 5.05 18.75 21.78
CA ALA A 678 6.30 19.51 21.76
C ALA A 678 6.10 21.03 21.57
N PRO A 679 5.24 21.50 20.65
CA PRO A 679 4.93 22.93 20.54
C PRO A 679 4.33 23.49 21.84
N ALA A 680 3.37 22.78 22.44
CA ALA A 680 2.72 23.20 23.69
C ALA A 680 3.72 23.29 24.87
N MET A 681 4.69 22.38 24.94
CA MET A 681 5.78 22.46 25.92
C MET A 681 6.68 23.67 25.64
N ALA A 682 7.12 23.85 24.39
CA ALA A 682 8.03 24.93 24.01
C ALA A 682 7.45 26.32 24.30
N GLU A 683 6.12 26.49 24.21
CA GLU A 683 5.44 27.75 24.56
C GLU A 683 5.51 28.13 26.03
N ARG A 684 5.66 27.15 26.93
CA ARG A 684 5.71 27.36 28.38
C ARG A 684 7.12 27.67 28.90
N LEU A 685 8.14 27.58 28.05
CA LEU A 685 9.54 27.70 28.45
C LEU A 685 10.13 29.05 27.98
N ASP A 686 10.68 29.83 28.92
CA ASP A 686 11.49 31.00 28.59
C ASP A 686 12.97 30.63 28.51
N CYS A 687 13.51 30.62 27.28
CA CYS A 687 14.89 30.22 27.00
C CYS A 687 15.79 31.40 26.60
N ARG A 688 15.39 32.66 26.85
CA ARG A 688 16.17 33.85 26.42
C ARG A 688 17.60 33.91 26.97
N GLN A 689 17.83 33.31 28.14
CA GLN A 689 19.13 33.31 28.82
C GLN A 689 19.98 32.06 28.50
N HIS A 690 19.52 31.19 27.60
CA HIS A 690 20.13 29.89 27.32
C HIS A 690 20.46 29.84 25.82
N HIS A 691 21.47 29.06 25.45
CA HIS A 691 22.03 29.06 24.09
C HIS A 691 22.12 27.67 23.46
N HIS A 692 22.26 26.60 24.25
CA HIS A 692 22.49 25.26 23.73
C HIS A 692 21.69 24.20 24.50
N LEU A 693 20.69 23.65 23.81
CA LEU A 693 19.82 22.59 24.30
C LEU A 693 20.45 21.20 24.11
N LEU A 694 20.45 20.39 25.17
CA LEU A 694 20.66 18.94 25.11
C LEU A 694 19.32 18.22 25.28
N ASP A 695 18.84 17.55 24.24
CA ASP A 695 17.66 16.67 24.28
C ASP A 695 18.11 15.23 24.53
N ILE A 696 17.98 14.79 25.79
CA ILE A 696 18.55 13.52 26.29
C ILE A 696 17.57 12.38 26.01
N ALA A 697 18.02 11.35 25.30
CA ALA A 697 17.15 10.30 24.75
C ALA A 697 16.01 10.89 23.90
N GLY A 698 16.37 11.84 23.03
CA GLY A 698 15.40 12.66 22.28
C GLY A 698 14.66 11.93 21.15
N GLY A 699 14.94 10.66 20.88
CA GLY A 699 14.28 9.86 19.84
C GLY A 699 14.35 10.53 18.46
N SER A 700 13.22 10.96 17.92
CA SER A 700 13.15 11.65 16.62
C SER A 700 13.69 13.09 16.63
N GLY A 701 13.99 13.65 17.82
CA GLY A 701 14.38 15.05 18.00
C GLY A 701 13.23 16.05 17.86
N ILE A 702 11.97 15.59 17.89
CA ILE A 702 10.79 16.46 17.73
C ILE A 702 10.71 17.56 18.79
N TYR A 703 11.09 17.28 20.03
CA TYR A 703 11.09 18.27 21.11
C TYR A 703 12.19 19.31 20.93
N ALA A 704 13.42 18.90 20.59
CA ALA A 704 14.47 19.83 20.19
C ALA A 704 14.05 20.72 19.00
N CYS A 705 13.42 20.14 17.97
CA CYS A 705 12.93 20.91 16.82
C CYS A 705 11.90 21.97 17.24
N ALA A 706 10.91 21.61 18.07
CA ALA A 706 9.90 22.55 18.55
C ALA A 706 10.50 23.70 19.38
N MET A 707 11.48 23.37 20.26
CA MET A 707 12.21 24.37 21.05
C MET A 707 12.96 25.35 20.15
N LEU A 708 13.72 24.87 19.16
CA LEU A 708 14.49 25.74 18.26
C LEU A 708 13.61 26.48 17.24
N ALA A 709 12.44 25.91 16.89
CA ALA A 709 11.42 26.60 16.13
C ALA A 709 10.87 27.79 16.92
N ARG A 710 10.62 27.64 18.23
CA ARG A 710 10.10 28.70 19.10
C ARG A 710 11.17 29.73 19.49
N HIS A 711 12.41 29.28 19.69
CA HIS A 711 13.56 30.06 20.13
C HIS A 711 14.70 30.00 19.09
N PRO A 712 14.68 30.85 18.05
CA PRO A 712 15.62 30.78 16.93
C PRO A 712 17.09 31.02 17.29
N HIS A 713 17.38 31.56 18.48
CA HIS A 713 18.74 31.77 18.96
C HIS A 713 19.41 30.51 19.53
N LEU A 714 18.63 29.45 19.83
CA LEU A 714 19.16 28.21 20.38
C LEU A 714 19.88 27.37 19.30
N ARG A 715 20.93 26.66 19.71
CA ARG A 715 21.43 25.46 19.06
C ARG A 715 21.03 24.23 19.85
N GLY A 716 21.05 23.06 19.22
CA GLY A 716 20.61 21.81 19.85
C GLY A 716 21.58 20.66 19.65
N THR A 717 21.59 19.74 20.61
CA THR A 717 22.18 18.41 20.50
C THR A 717 21.13 17.39 20.93
N VAL A 718 20.79 16.44 20.08
CA VAL A 718 20.02 15.26 20.49
C VAL A 718 21.01 14.16 20.86
N LEU A 719 20.93 13.66 22.10
CA LEU A 719 21.72 12.54 22.58
C LEU A 719 20.91 11.26 22.44
N GLU A 720 21.35 10.34 21.61
CA GLU A 720 20.67 9.05 21.39
C GLU A 720 21.63 7.88 21.14
N ARG A 721 21.17 6.66 21.39
CA ARG A 721 21.91 5.43 21.09
C ARG A 721 21.74 5.00 19.63
N ALA A 722 22.67 4.21 19.13
CA ALA A 722 22.46 3.45 17.90
C ALA A 722 21.45 2.31 18.16
N PRO A 723 20.52 2.00 17.23
CA PRO A 723 20.36 2.61 15.89
C PRO A 723 19.43 3.84 15.83
N VAL A 724 18.85 4.29 16.96
CA VAL A 724 17.88 5.40 17.01
C VAL A 724 18.46 6.70 16.46
N ASP A 725 19.76 6.93 16.67
CA ASP A 725 20.49 8.09 16.18
C ASP A 725 20.36 8.33 14.64
N ARG A 726 20.20 7.25 13.86
CA ARG A 726 19.96 7.32 12.41
C ARG A 726 18.56 7.87 12.12
N VAL A 727 17.57 7.45 12.91
CA VAL A 727 16.19 7.93 12.85
C VAL A 727 16.13 9.40 13.22
N THR A 728 16.85 9.80 14.26
CA THR A 728 17.00 11.20 14.66
C THR A 728 17.52 12.04 13.49
N ARG A 729 18.65 11.68 12.88
CA ARG A 729 19.25 12.45 11.77
C ARG A 729 18.31 12.60 10.58
N ARG A 730 17.63 11.51 10.18
CA ARG A 730 16.62 11.55 9.11
C ARG A 730 15.46 12.49 9.48
N SER A 731 15.00 12.44 10.72
CA SER A 731 13.88 13.26 11.21
C SER A 731 14.23 14.76 11.27
N LEU A 732 15.43 15.09 11.77
CA LEU A 732 15.96 16.45 11.78
C LEU A 732 16.11 17.02 10.36
N ALA A 733 16.65 16.23 9.43
CA ALA A 733 16.79 16.63 8.03
C ALA A 733 15.43 16.90 7.38
N ARG A 734 14.45 16.00 7.58
CA ARG A 734 13.08 16.17 7.06
C ARG A 734 12.39 17.44 7.58
N ARG A 735 12.74 17.88 8.79
CA ARG A 735 12.19 19.09 9.43
C ARG A 735 12.98 20.37 9.16
N GLY A 736 14.12 20.27 8.46
CA GLY A 736 14.99 21.43 8.18
C GLY A 736 15.80 21.92 9.39
N PHE A 737 16.08 21.06 10.38
CA PHE A 737 16.86 21.41 11.58
C PHE A 737 18.26 20.79 11.64
N ALA A 738 18.67 20.01 10.63
CA ALA A 738 19.97 19.33 10.62
C ALA A 738 21.18 20.27 10.75
N ASP A 739 21.07 21.52 10.28
CA ASP A 739 22.15 22.52 10.39
C ASP A 739 22.24 23.19 11.76
N ARG A 740 21.23 23.01 12.61
CA ARG A 740 21.11 23.66 13.93
C ARG A 740 21.05 22.68 15.10
N ILE A 741 20.76 21.41 14.81
CA ILE A 741 20.67 20.34 15.80
C ILE A 741 21.64 19.23 15.41
N SER A 742 22.70 19.05 16.19
CA SER A 742 23.60 17.89 16.06
C SER A 742 23.00 16.66 16.73
N VAL A 743 23.43 15.48 16.29
CA VAL A 743 23.09 14.21 16.96
C VAL A 743 24.36 13.59 17.51
N GLN A 744 24.37 13.34 18.82
CA GLN A 744 25.44 12.66 19.52
C GLN A 744 25.04 11.23 19.82
N VAL A 745 25.85 10.27 19.35
CA VAL A 745 25.63 8.85 19.63
C VAL A 745 26.22 8.52 20.99
N ALA A 746 25.38 8.26 21.99
CA ALA A 746 25.81 8.00 23.37
C ALA A 746 24.72 7.29 24.18
N ASP A 747 25.13 6.49 25.16
CA ASP A 747 24.25 5.94 26.18
C ASP A 747 24.05 6.96 27.32
N MET A 748 22.80 7.36 27.56
CA MET A 748 22.48 8.39 28.53
C MET A 748 22.86 8.02 29.98
N PHE A 749 23.04 6.75 30.30
CA PHE A 749 23.53 6.30 31.61
C PHE A 749 25.05 6.22 31.65
N ALA A 750 25.69 5.63 30.64
CA ALA A 750 27.12 5.33 30.67
C ALA A 750 28.01 6.50 30.22
N ASP A 751 27.64 7.22 29.17
CA ASP A 751 28.54 8.16 28.47
C ASP A 751 28.35 9.61 28.93
N PRO A 752 29.40 10.45 29.01
CA PRO A 752 29.28 11.82 29.50
C PRO A 752 28.34 12.69 28.66
N PHE A 753 27.62 13.61 29.31
CA PHE A 753 26.84 14.63 28.61
C PHE A 753 27.74 15.73 28.04
N PRO A 754 27.39 16.35 26.90
CA PRO A 754 28.17 17.44 26.30
C PRO A 754 28.32 18.62 27.26
N PRO A 755 29.55 19.13 27.48
CA PRO A 755 29.81 20.17 28.47
C PRO A 755 29.40 21.58 28.02
N ASP A 756 29.06 21.77 26.73
CA ASP A 756 28.68 23.05 26.13
C ASP A 756 27.17 23.34 26.18
N CYS A 757 26.38 22.42 26.73
CA CYS A 757 24.93 22.56 26.85
C CYS A 757 24.52 23.23 28.17
N ASP A 758 23.72 24.29 28.09
CA ASP A 758 23.22 25.06 29.25
C ASP A 758 21.73 24.83 29.56
N LEU A 759 21.05 24.07 28.71
CA LEU A 759 19.66 23.66 28.86
C LEU A 759 19.52 22.15 28.61
N HIS A 760 19.13 21.38 29.61
CA HIS A 760 18.93 19.93 29.49
C HIS A 760 17.45 19.59 29.47
N LEU A 761 17.02 18.74 28.54
CA LEU A 761 15.65 18.29 28.38
C LEU A 761 15.55 16.77 28.52
N PHE A 762 14.65 16.34 29.40
CA PHE A 762 14.14 14.97 29.49
C PHE A 762 12.65 15.00 29.14
N SER A 763 12.28 14.57 27.92
CA SER A 763 10.88 14.56 27.48
C SER A 763 10.35 13.14 27.34
N ASN A 764 9.45 12.75 28.25
CA ASN A 764 8.93 11.37 28.36
C ASN A 764 10.03 10.31 28.52
N VAL A 765 11.05 10.61 29.34
CA VAL A 765 12.19 9.71 29.57
C VAL A 765 12.21 9.18 31.00
N LEU A 766 12.14 10.07 32.00
CA LEU A 766 12.35 9.67 33.39
C LEU A 766 11.30 8.69 33.88
N HIS A 767 10.07 8.76 33.36
CA HIS A 767 8.97 7.87 33.74
C HIS A 767 9.12 6.41 33.29
N ASP A 768 10.10 6.10 32.44
CA ASP A 768 10.40 4.72 32.02
C ASP A 768 11.27 3.96 33.03
N TRP A 769 11.89 4.68 33.96
CA TRP A 769 12.94 4.15 34.83
C TRP A 769 12.55 4.17 36.30
N ASP A 770 13.23 3.35 37.09
CA ASP A 770 13.08 3.34 38.54
C ASP A 770 13.78 4.55 39.21
N VAL A 771 13.48 4.78 40.49
CA VAL A 771 14.01 5.92 41.25
C VAL A 771 15.54 5.99 41.23
N PRO A 772 16.30 4.90 41.46
CA PRO A 772 17.76 4.95 41.40
C PRO A 772 18.32 5.40 40.05
N ARG A 773 17.73 4.96 38.92
CA ARG A 773 18.14 5.39 37.59
C ARG A 773 17.78 6.85 37.32
N VAL A 774 16.61 7.30 37.76
CA VAL A 774 16.20 8.71 37.66
C VAL A 774 17.17 9.61 38.45
N GLN A 775 17.48 9.26 39.71
CA GLN A 775 18.46 9.99 40.53
C GLN A 775 19.82 10.06 39.83
N ARG A 776 20.28 8.96 39.22
CA ARG A 776 21.54 8.95 38.46
C ARG A 776 21.53 9.92 37.27
N LEU A 777 20.45 9.96 36.50
CA LEU A 777 20.31 10.85 35.34
C LEU A 777 20.24 12.33 35.77
N LEU A 778 19.48 12.63 36.82
CA LEU A 778 19.37 13.99 37.36
C LEU A 778 20.70 14.48 37.95
N ALA A 779 21.38 13.64 38.73
CA ALA A 779 22.71 13.95 39.25
C ALA A 779 23.69 14.18 38.10
N LYS A 780 23.70 13.33 37.07
CA LYS A 780 24.56 13.51 35.89
C LYS A 780 24.28 14.83 35.17
N SER A 781 23.01 15.15 34.97
CA SER A 781 22.56 16.43 34.41
C SER A 781 23.05 17.63 35.24
N PHE A 782 22.91 17.56 36.57
CA PHE A 782 23.38 18.60 37.48
C PHE A 782 24.90 18.81 37.38
N HIS A 783 25.68 17.74 37.34
CA HIS A 783 27.14 17.83 37.27
C HIS A 783 27.62 18.45 35.95
N SER A 784 26.98 18.10 34.82
CA SER A 784 27.36 18.62 33.50
C SER A 784 26.89 20.06 33.23
N LEU A 785 25.75 20.49 33.79
CA LEU A 785 25.23 21.83 33.55
C LEU A 785 26.19 22.89 34.12
N PRO A 786 26.40 24.03 33.43
CA PRO A 786 27.12 25.17 34.01
C PRO A 786 26.30 25.82 35.14
N PRO A 787 26.93 26.62 36.03
CA PRO A 787 26.20 27.43 37.01
C PRO A 787 25.12 28.29 36.32
N GLY A 788 23.90 28.26 36.85
CA GLY A 788 22.75 28.92 36.23
C GLY A 788 22.07 28.15 35.09
N GLY A 789 22.64 27.04 34.62
CA GLY A 789 22.03 26.13 33.65
C GLY A 789 20.73 25.50 34.16
N ARG A 790 19.87 25.03 33.25
CA ARG A 790 18.51 24.58 33.58
C ARG A 790 18.25 23.15 33.12
N VAL A 791 17.55 22.38 33.94
CA VAL A 791 16.94 21.11 33.56
C VAL A 791 15.44 21.27 33.36
N VAL A 792 14.92 20.60 32.35
CA VAL A 792 13.52 20.56 31.95
C VAL A 792 13.07 19.10 31.89
N VAL A 793 12.07 18.74 32.69
CA VAL A 793 11.45 17.42 32.71
C VAL A 793 10.03 17.54 32.21
N HIS A 794 9.77 17.07 31.01
CA HIS A 794 8.44 17.07 30.40
C HIS A 794 7.84 15.66 30.42
N GLY A 795 6.60 15.53 30.90
CA GLY A 795 5.96 14.23 31.05
C GLY A 795 4.58 14.33 31.69
N ALA A 796 4.02 13.18 32.08
CA ALA A 796 2.78 13.11 32.83
C ALA A 796 3.12 13.05 34.33
N HIS A 797 2.71 14.06 35.09
CA HIS A 797 2.99 14.16 36.52
C HIS A 797 1.70 14.11 37.32
N LEU A 798 1.71 13.34 38.40
CA LEU A 798 0.61 13.29 39.36
C LEU A 798 0.62 14.53 40.26
N ASP A 799 -0.53 14.86 40.82
CA ASP A 799 -0.63 15.84 41.90
C ASP A 799 0.24 15.42 43.10
N PRO A 800 0.64 16.38 43.97
CA PRO A 800 1.47 16.08 45.14
C PRO A 800 0.90 15.02 46.09
N SER A 801 -0.43 14.84 46.13
CA SER A 801 -1.12 13.90 47.00
C SER A 801 -1.34 12.51 46.40
N LYS A 802 -0.92 12.28 45.15
CA LYS A 802 -1.18 11.04 44.38
C LYS A 802 -2.67 10.68 44.31
N THR A 803 -3.52 11.69 44.14
CA THR A 803 -4.99 11.56 44.02
C THR A 803 -5.51 11.89 42.63
N GLY A 804 -4.62 12.21 41.69
CA GLY A 804 -4.99 12.57 40.33
C GLY A 804 -3.84 13.29 39.61
N PRO A 805 -4.10 13.85 38.41
CA PRO A 805 -5.31 13.70 37.61
C PRO A 805 -5.54 12.25 37.17
N LEU A 806 -6.80 11.81 37.09
CA LEU A 806 -7.16 10.44 36.66
C LEU A 806 -6.51 10.01 35.34
N PRO A 807 -6.47 10.84 34.27
CA PRO A 807 -5.76 10.48 33.04
C PRO A 807 -4.29 10.11 33.24
N VAL A 808 -3.59 10.80 34.15
CA VAL A 808 -2.18 10.56 34.45
C VAL A 808 -2.00 9.30 35.27
N ALA A 809 -2.88 9.09 36.26
CA ALA A 809 -2.86 7.87 37.08
C ALA A 809 -3.15 6.63 36.23
N ALA A 810 -4.11 6.73 35.30
CA ALA A 810 -4.42 5.66 34.35
C ALA A 810 -3.25 5.39 33.38
N TYR A 811 -2.60 6.44 32.85
CA TYR A 811 -1.38 6.30 32.04
C TYR A 811 -0.24 5.64 32.82
N SER A 812 -0.14 5.90 34.13
CA SER A 812 0.87 5.27 35.00
C SER A 812 0.71 3.75 35.05
N VAL A 813 -0.51 3.22 34.92
CA VAL A 813 -0.75 1.77 34.85
C VAL A 813 -0.11 1.18 33.60
N LEU A 814 -0.28 1.83 32.44
CA LEU A 814 0.43 1.42 31.22
C LEU A 814 1.95 1.40 31.48
N LEU A 815 2.51 2.50 31.98
CA LEU A 815 3.95 2.60 32.24
C LEU A 815 4.46 1.52 33.21
N MET A 816 3.74 1.23 34.30
CA MET A 816 4.18 0.20 35.25
C MET A 816 4.25 -1.18 34.60
N THR A 817 3.33 -1.45 33.66
CA THR A 817 3.21 -2.73 32.97
C THR A 817 4.33 -2.93 31.96
N ILE A 818 4.71 -1.90 31.20
CA ILE A 818 5.67 -2.03 30.08
C ILE A 818 7.09 -1.51 30.39
N THR A 819 7.29 -0.82 31.52
CA THR A 819 8.58 -0.22 31.92
C THR A 819 8.91 -0.46 33.39
N GLU A 820 10.15 -0.16 33.79
CA GLU A 820 10.59 -0.19 35.19
C GLU A 820 10.06 1.01 36.00
N GLY A 821 9.54 2.04 35.32
CA GLY A 821 9.13 3.30 35.93
C GLY A 821 7.62 3.45 36.19
N ARG A 822 7.19 4.71 36.33
CA ARG A 822 5.82 5.17 36.60
C ARG A 822 5.68 6.68 36.32
N CYS A 823 4.45 7.19 36.29
CA CYS A 823 4.24 8.64 36.44
C CYS A 823 4.63 9.06 37.86
N TYR A 824 5.59 9.97 37.99
CA TYR A 824 5.99 10.56 39.27
C TYR A 824 5.07 11.71 39.66
N SER A 825 4.85 11.92 40.96
CA SER A 825 4.17 13.13 41.42
C SER A 825 5.05 14.37 41.32
N GLU A 826 4.42 15.54 41.27
CA GLU A 826 5.11 16.83 41.36
C GLU A 826 6.01 16.89 42.59
N LYS A 827 5.54 16.32 43.72
CA LYS A 827 6.32 16.25 44.96
C LYS A 827 7.53 15.33 44.83
N GLU A 828 7.36 14.12 44.28
CA GLU A 828 8.47 13.18 44.06
C GLU A 828 9.54 13.80 43.17
N MET A 829 9.13 14.41 42.05
CA MET A 829 10.09 15.06 41.15
C MET A 829 10.77 16.28 41.79
N HIS A 830 10.04 17.07 42.59
CA HIS A 830 10.61 18.17 43.35
C HIS A 830 11.71 17.69 44.31
N ASP A 831 11.42 16.64 45.07
CA ASP A 831 12.35 16.08 46.05
C ASP A 831 13.59 15.51 45.33
N LEU A 832 13.41 14.75 44.25
CA LEU A 832 14.51 14.19 43.44
C LEU A 832 15.44 15.25 42.81
N LEU A 833 14.85 16.35 42.31
CA LEU A 833 15.63 17.47 41.74
C LEU A 833 16.41 18.21 42.84
N THR A 834 15.78 18.45 43.99
CA THR A 834 16.41 19.15 45.12
C THR A 834 17.53 18.33 45.74
N GLU A 835 17.34 17.02 45.90
CA GLU A 835 18.38 16.07 46.34
C GLU A 835 19.59 16.07 45.40
N SER A 836 19.37 16.29 44.11
CA SER A 836 20.44 16.42 43.10
C SER A 836 21.13 17.79 43.13
N GLY A 837 20.67 18.74 43.95
CA GLY A 837 21.22 20.08 44.12
C GLY A 837 20.54 21.18 43.31
N PHE A 838 19.49 20.88 42.54
CA PHE A 838 18.76 21.90 41.80
C PHE A 838 17.92 22.78 42.74
N ILE A 839 17.73 24.03 42.33
CA ILE A 839 16.90 25.04 43.02
C ILE A 839 15.80 25.56 42.08
N GLU A 840 14.86 26.33 42.64
CA GLU A 840 13.76 26.98 41.90
C GLU A 840 12.90 25.99 41.10
N VAL A 841 12.58 24.84 41.69
CA VAL A 841 11.75 23.82 41.04
C VAL A 841 10.32 24.34 40.81
N ARG A 842 9.85 24.31 39.56
CA ARG A 842 8.50 24.75 39.18
C ARG A 842 7.83 23.76 38.23
N CYS A 843 6.63 23.32 38.55
CA CYS A 843 5.76 22.56 37.65
C CYS A 843 4.80 23.50 36.90
N THR A 844 4.59 23.27 35.60
CA THR A 844 3.64 24.03 34.79
C THR A 844 2.88 23.07 33.85
N PRO A 845 1.53 23.07 33.87
CA PRO A 845 0.75 22.29 32.93
C PRO A 845 0.98 22.68 31.46
N THR A 846 0.90 21.71 30.57
CA THR A 846 1.03 21.85 29.11
C THR A 846 -0.23 21.33 28.41
N ALA A 847 -0.11 20.47 27.40
CA ALA A 847 -1.25 19.88 26.66
C ALA A 847 -1.47 18.40 27.01
N ALA A 848 -2.68 17.89 26.78
CA ALA A 848 -3.07 16.48 26.98
C ALA A 848 -2.61 15.88 28.31
N ASP A 849 -2.97 16.54 29.42
CA ASP A 849 -2.67 16.08 30.78
C ASP A 849 -1.15 15.90 31.06
N ARG A 850 -0.29 16.57 30.29
CA ARG A 850 1.15 16.64 30.53
C ARG A 850 1.54 17.94 31.21
N SER A 851 2.68 17.93 31.89
CA SER A 851 3.28 19.11 32.48
C SER A 851 4.79 19.13 32.27
N VAL A 852 5.38 20.31 32.47
CA VAL A 852 6.82 20.52 32.44
C VAL A 852 7.28 20.98 33.80
N ILE A 853 8.29 20.29 34.35
CA ILE A 853 8.99 20.67 35.58
C ILE A 853 10.32 21.28 35.18
N THR A 854 10.61 22.47 35.67
CA THR A 854 11.89 23.16 35.43
C THR A 854 12.62 23.36 36.74
N ALA A 855 13.94 23.24 36.72
CA ALA A 855 14.79 23.55 37.86
C ALA A 855 16.16 24.07 37.39
N ARG A 856 16.83 24.88 38.22
CA ARG A 856 18.07 25.57 37.87
C ARG A 856 19.22 25.10 38.74
N LYS A 857 20.42 24.97 38.18
CA LYS A 857 21.64 24.73 38.95
C LYS A 857 22.00 25.99 39.74
N SER A 858 22.32 25.83 41.02
CA SER A 858 22.82 26.93 41.85
C SER A 858 24.04 27.60 41.20
N GLY A 859 24.14 28.91 41.39
CA GLY A 859 25.21 29.74 40.84
C GLY A 859 26.54 29.51 41.53
#